data_AF-A0A7H8QSY9-F1
#
_entry.id   AF-A0A7H8QSY9-F1
#
_cell.length_a   1.000
_cell.length_b   1.000
_cell.length_c   1.000
_cell.angle_alpha   90.00
_cell.angle_beta   90.00
_cell.angle_gamma   90.00
#
_symmetry.space_group_name_H-M   'P 1'
#
loop_
_entity.id
_entity.type
_entity.pdbx_description
1 polymer ?
#
loop_
_entity_poly.entity_id
_entity_poly.type
_entity_poly.pdbx_seq_one_letter_code
_entity_poly.pdbx_strand_id
1 'polypeptide(L)'
;MSSPEPHENGFGLEPRWSVEPDIKTIKQTTQSIRLSSTVEVVFFEQGAFNKLYNVRINEEKAHHASFIAGGLMAGLVLPPQHGSMTAPAKETRASRLLFELTGKPRTAALGLALAAVVLINIASFIAANSSSISILSSSATLAAVLAGSRSGARGSPSADIIGTRADSNYYYYVPSPSPAPLDSSSSSPNPQLSLHLPLCPSEAMIMPAPGPSVAAAARLARQFDYPSPQLQRGVDEFLRQMSEGLSKSGATLSQIPTYVTSVPNGTEKGLYLAVDLGGTNFRVCSIDLHGDSTFNLTQSKVPIPRDLMVAPSYKQLFQFLAKQVEHFLELHHNEHFETTVRRRRMTGTTDQYRREEIFDLGFTFSFPVHQTSINQGTLIRWTKGFDIPDAIGKDVCSMLQNAIDELHLPVRVAALVNDTVGTLMARSYTSPGKTETLIGAIFGTGTNGAYLESLNKVTKMDTSKGADFDQSTGNMVINTEWGSFDNQLSVLPNTEFDQQLDAGSVNPGIQMFEKRVSGMFLGEILRRAILSLTKDPEANLLQKNGSSIPDTSPLYSVWGIDTSFLSAVEADTTSDLALTKAALREHFEVHDPSTDDAVAIKTIGHAIAKRAARLSAVALSAVLLDTGRINTDETVDIGVDGSLVEFYPKFVDYIREAMREIKGVGEKERKVRIGIAKDGSGVGAALIALVAHKSNVGQPRR
;
A
#
# COMPACT_ATOMS: atom_id res chain seq x y z
N MET A 1 -52.11 42.03 4.61
CA MET A 1 -52.79 41.15 3.64
C MET A 1 -52.00 41.18 2.34
N SER A 2 -51.60 40.07 1.73
CA SER A 2 -51.56 38.67 2.19
C SER A 2 -50.52 37.91 1.36
N SER A 3 -49.81 36.95 1.94
CA SER A 3 -48.88 36.07 1.21
C SER A 3 -49.62 34.85 0.63
N PRO A 4 -49.25 34.37 -0.58
CA PRO A 4 -49.57 33.02 -1.05
C PRO A 4 -48.39 32.05 -0.88
N GLU A 5 -48.70 30.76 -0.76
CA GLU A 5 -47.75 29.64 -0.57
C GLU A 5 -47.31 29.00 -1.90
N PRO A 6 -46.20 28.23 -1.95
CA PRO A 6 -45.76 27.53 -3.15
C PRO A 6 -46.52 26.20 -3.38
N HIS A 7 -46.71 25.83 -4.65
CA HIS A 7 -47.29 24.54 -5.02
C HIS A 7 -46.26 23.40 -5.02
N GLU A 8 -46.61 22.26 -4.41
CA GLU A 8 -45.91 20.99 -4.62
C GLU A 8 -46.27 20.37 -5.98
N ASN A 9 -45.32 19.66 -6.59
CA ASN A 9 -45.56 18.68 -7.65
C ASN A 9 -44.64 17.47 -7.42
N GLY A 10 -45.23 16.29 -7.22
CA GLY A 10 -44.50 15.09 -6.82
C GLY A 10 -43.79 14.37 -7.98
N PHE A 11 -42.54 13.97 -7.76
CA PHE A 11 -41.81 13.08 -8.67
C PHE A 11 -42.13 11.62 -8.37
N GLY A 12 -42.86 10.95 -9.28
CA GLY A 12 -42.94 9.49 -9.32
C GLY A 12 -41.74 8.91 -10.07
N LEU A 13 -40.97 8.02 -9.43
CA LEU A 13 -39.87 7.28 -10.04
C LEU A 13 -39.85 5.84 -9.52
N GLU A 14 -40.34 4.89 -10.32
CA GLU A 14 -40.02 3.48 -10.14
C GLU A 14 -38.65 3.18 -10.79
N PRO A 15 -37.72 2.49 -10.10
CA PRO A 15 -36.43 2.13 -10.67
C PRO A 15 -36.59 0.99 -11.70
N ARG A 16 -36.13 1.22 -12.93
CA ARG A 16 -35.91 0.16 -13.92
C ARG A 16 -34.44 -0.26 -13.91
N TRP A 17 -34.20 -1.57 -13.83
CA TRP A 17 -32.87 -2.17 -13.82
C TRP A 17 -32.44 -2.54 -15.24
N SER A 18 -31.13 -2.44 -15.53
CA SER A 18 -30.54 -2.80 -16.83
C SER A 18 -30.13 -4.28 -16.91
N VAL A 19 -29.87 -4.92 -15.76
CA VAL A 19 -29.62 -6.37 -15.62
C VAL A 19 -30.23 -6.83 -14.30
N GLU A 20 -30.98 -7.94 -14.29
CA GLU A 20 -31.44 -8.57 -13.05
C GLU A 20 -30.37 -9.55 -12.50
N PRO A 21 -30.12 -9.57 -11.18
CA PRO A 21 -29.15 -10.48 -10.58
C PRO A 21 -29.68 -11.93 -10.52
N ASP A 22 -28.83 -12.92 -10.86
CA ASP A 22 -29.25 -14.33 -10.81
C ASP A 22 -29.44 -14.85 -9.38
N ILE A 23 -30.72 -15.00 -9.02
CA ILE A 23 -31.17 -15.56 -7.74
C ILE A 23 -30.74 -17.03 -7.54
N LYS A 24 -30.45 -17.80 -8.60
CA LYS A 24 -29.92 -19.18 -8.46
C LYS A 24 -28.48 -19.19 -7.97
N THR A 25 -27.60 -18.42 -8.61
CA THR A 25 -26.20 -18.27 -8.22
C THR A 25 -26.09 -17.84 -6.74
N ILE A 26 -26.85 -16.81 -6.34
CA ILE A 26 -26.88 -16.32 -4.94
C ILE A 26 -27.33 -17.42 -3.96
N LYS A 27 -28.31 -18.25 -4.34
CA LYS A 27 -28.79 -19.36 -3.49
C LYS A 27 -27.76 -20.50 -3.39
N GLN A 28 -27.07 -20.84 -4.48
CA GLN A 28 -26.01 -21.86 -4.45
C GLN A 28 -24.82 -21.42 -3.60
N THR A 29 -24.36 -20.16 -3.72
CA THR A 29 -23.32 -19.61 -2.84
C THR A 29 -23.73 -19.71 -1.38
N THR A 30 -24.94 -19.26 -1.03
CA THR A 30 -25.45 -19.30 0.35
C THR A 30 -25.54 -20.73 0.90
N GLN A 31 -25.96 -21.71 0.09
CA GLN A 31 -26.08 -23.12 0.50
C GLN A 31 -24.74 -23.86 0.63
N SER A 32 -23.63 -23.32 0.13
CA SER A 32 -22.29 -23.92 0.22
C SER A 32 -21.55 -23.64 1.54
N ILE A 33 -22.08 -22.73 2.36
CA ILE A 33 -21.42 -22.21 3.56
C ILE A 33 -21.59 -23.20 4.72
N ARG A 34 -20.47 -23.64 5.31
CA ARG A 34 -20.52 -24.38 6.59
C ARG A 34 -20.74 -23.42 7.76
N LEU A 35 -21.55 -23.81 8.73
CA LEU A 35 -21.62 -23.16 10.04
C LEU A 35 -20.19 -23.03 10.62
N SER A 36 -19.89 -21.88 11.25
CA SER A 36 -18.57 -21.36 11.64
C SER A 36 -17.65 -20.76 10.54
N SER A 37 -18.04 -20.73 9.26
CA SER A 37 -17.26 -20.04 8.22
C SER A 37 -17.42 -18.52 8.29
N THR A 38 -16.32 -17.76 8.18
CA THR A 38 -16.38 -16.35 7.74
C THR A 38 -16.51 -16.33 6.22
N VAL A 39 -17.37 -15.48 5.67
CA VAL A 39 -17.63 -15.40 4.22
C VAL A 39 -17.44 -13.97 3.74
N GLU A 40 -16.50 -13.79 2.82
CA GLU A 40 -16.22 -12.53 2.15
C GLU A 40 -17.10 -12.43 0.89
N VAL A 41 -17.90 -11.37 0.78
CA VAL A 41 -18.81 -11.15 -0.35
C VAL A 41 -18.39 -9.88 -1.07
N VAL A 42 -17.77 -10.04 -2.23
CA VAL A 42 -17.38 -8.94 -3.13
C VAL A 42 -18.50 -8.71 -4.14
N PHE A 43 -19.00 -7.47 -4.20
CA PHE A 43 -19.94 -7.03 -5.23
C PHE A 43 -19.19 -6.26 -6.32
N PHE A 44 -19.41 -6.63 -7.58
CA PHE A 44 -18.95 -5.87 -8.73
C PHE A 44 -20.07 -4.96 -9.23
N GLU A 45 -19.96 -3.67 -8.97
CA GLU A 45 -20.76 -2.62 -9.62
C GLU A 45 -19.81 -1.67 -10.35
N GLN A 46 -20.12 -1.28 -11.59
CA GLN A 46 -19.27 -0.37 -12.36
C GLN A 46 -19.37 1.05 -11.79
N GLY A 47 -18.25 1.61 -11.33
CA GLY A 47 -18.13 3.04 -10.97
C GLY A 47 -18.32 3.40 -9.49
N ALA A 48 -18.15 2.48 -8.54
CA ALA A 48 -18.26 2.80 -7.11
C ALA A 48 -17.16 2.15 -6.23
N PHE A 49 -16.75 2.86 -5.18
CA PHE A 49 -15.68 2.47 -4.25
C PHE A 49 -15.94 1.11 -3.57
N ASN A 50 -14.93 0.24 -3.59
CA ASN A 50 -14.88 -1.01 -2.80
C ASN A 50 -15.16 -0.74 -1.32
N LYS A 51 -16.29 -1.27 -0.81
CA LYS A 51 -16.60 -1.33 0.63
C LYS A 51 -16.63 -2.77 1.10
N LEU A 52 -15.67 -3.13 1.95
CA LEU A 52 -15.65 -4.40 2.67
C LEU A 52 -16.71 -4.39 3.77
N TYR A 53 -17.63 -5.35 3.74
CA TYR A 53 -18.65 -5.55 4.76
C TYR A 53 -18.36 -6.85 5.54
N ASN A 54 -17.71 -6.72 6.70
CA ASN A 54 -17.46 -7.84 7.60
C ASN A 54 -18.75 -8.25 8.33
N VAL A 55 -19.36 -9.37 7.92
CA VAL A 55 -20.52 -9.96 8.60
C VAL A 55 -20.06 -11.10 9.50
N ARG A 56 -20.21 -10.94 10.82
CA ARG A 56 -20.06 -12.03 11.80
C ARG A 56 -21.42 -12.44 12.35
N ILE A 57 -21.62 -13.74 12.50
CA ILE A 57 -22.77 -14.33 13.21
C ILE A 57 -22.23 -14.93 14.52
N ASN A 58 -22.67 -14.42 15.66
CA ASN A 58 -22.35 -14.96 16.99
C ASN A 58 -23.58 -15.65 17.58
N GLU A 59 -23.42 -16.83 18.17
CA GLU A 59 -24.54 -17.66 18.63
C GLU A 59 -25.17 -17.18 19.97
N GLU A 60 -24.40 -16.49 20.82
CA GLU A 60 -24.75 -16.17 22.22
C GLU A 60 -25.97 -15.25 22.46
N LYS A 61 -26.73 -14.86 21.44
CA LYS A 61 -27.95 -14.05 21.58
C LYS A 61 -29.23 -14.70 21.04
N ALA A 62 -29.17 -15.95 20.58
CA ALA A 62 -30.33 -16.66 20.02
C ALA A 62 -31.36 -17.14 21.08
N HIS A 63 -30.98 -17.27 22.35
CA HIS A 63 -31.79 -17.99 23.34
C HIS A 63 -32.88 -17.20 24.09
N HIS A 64 -33.04 -15.88 23.85
CA HIS A 64 -34.00 -15.02 24.58
C HIS A 64 -34.84 -14.11 23.66
N ALA A 65 -35.65 -14.72 22.78
CA ALA A 65 -36.76 -14.04 22.11
C ALA A 65 -37.86 -15.05 21.71
N SER A 66 -38.77 -15.36 22.65
CA SER A 66 -39.91 -16.26 22.40
C SER A 66 -41.23 -15.47 22.42
N PHE A 67 -42.04 -15.62 21.37
CA PHE A 67 -43.44 -15.15 21.22
C PHE A 67 -43.79 -13.74 21.73
N ILE A 68 -43.86 -12.76 20.82
CA ILE A 68 -45.12 -12.03 20.57
C ILE A 68 -45.33 -11.94 19.05
N ALA A 69 -46.46 -12.42 18.55
CA ALA A 69 -46.89 -12.25 17.16
C ALA A 69 -48.40 -11.96 17.15
N GLY A 70 -48.80 -10.81 16.60
CA GLY A 70 -50.19 -10.37 16.51
C GLY A 70 -50.31 -8.84 16.52
N GLY A 71 -51.13 -8.29 15.60
CA GLY A 71 -51.35 -6.85 15.45
C GLY A 71 -50.96 -6.32 14.07
N LEU A 72 -51.87 -6.45 13.10
CA LEU A 72 -51.79 -5.79 11.80
C LEU A 72 -52.77 -4.62 11.77
N MET A 73 -52.40 -3.53 11.08
CA MET A 73 -53.23 -2.37 10.68
C MET A 73 -53.69 -1.35 11.74
N ALA A 74 -53.72 -0.10 11.25
CA ALA A 74 -54.53 1.09 11.65
C ALA A 74 -53.90 2.16 12.55
N GLY A 75 -54.26 3.43 12.28
CA GLY A 75 -54.11 4.57 13.21
C GLY A 75 -53.27 5.76 12.72
N LEU A 76 -53.87 6.69 11.97
CA LEU A 76 -53.28 8.00 11.64
C LEU A 76 -53.88 9.06 12.60
N VAL A 77 -53.12 9.54 13.61
CA VAL A 77 -53.57 10.61 14.55
C VAL A 77 -52.41 11.51 15.01
N LEU A 78 -52.66 12.82 15.04
CA LEU A 78 -51.93 13.94 15.70
C LEU A 78 -52.98 14.82 16.43
N PRO A 79 -52.67 15.82 17.30
CA PRO A 79 -51.38 16.27 17.88
C PRO A 79 -51.42 16.02 19.43
N PRO A 80 -51.37 16.93 20.46
CA PRO A 80 -51.07 18.38 20.60
C PRO A 80 -49.81 18.69 21.47
N GLN A 81 -49.94 19.21 22.71
CA GLN A 81 -48.89 19.93 23.48
C GLN A 81 -49.07 19.91 25.02
N HIS A 82 -48.02 20.37 25.74
CA HIS A 82 -47.96 20.88 27.13
C HIS A 82 -48.10 19.94 28.35
N GLY A 83 -47.22 20.12 29.37
CA GLY A 83 -47.63 19.95 30.79
C GLY A 83 -46.64 19.38 31.84
N SER A 84 -45.76 20.23 32.40
CA SER A 84 -45.23 20.15 33.79
C SER A 84 -44.36 18.94 34.25
N MET A 85 -43.83 19.05 35.47
CA MET A 85 -42.88 18.15 36.14
C MET A 85 -43.56 17.04 36.97
N THR A 86 -42.93 15.86 37.07
CA THR A 86 -42.68 15.14 38.35
C THR A 86 -41.77 13.92 38.15
N ALA A 87 -41.18 13.44 39.25
CA ALA A 87 -40.40 12.19 39.36
C ALA A 87 -40.54 11.68 40.82
N PRO A 88 -40.16 10.42 41.15
CA PRO A 88 -39.57 9.37 40.31
C PRO A 88 -40.33 8.03 40.32
N ALA A 89 -40.03 7.17 39.34
CA ALA A 89 -40.35 5.74 39.39
C ALA A 89 -39.18 4.92 38.78
N LYS A 90 -39.00 3.67 39.24
CA LYS A 90 -38.00 2.75 38.67
C LYS A 90 -38.62 1.99 37.49
N GLU A 91 -37.98 2.04 36.33
CA GLU A 91 -38.30 1.15 35.21
C GLU A 91 -37.07 0.39 34.70
N THR A 92 -37.31 -0.82 34.22
CA THR A 92 -36.27 -1.80 33.88
C THR A 92 -35.73 -1.54 32.47
N ARG A 93 -34.41 -1.44 32.34
CA ARG A 93 -33.73 -1.03 31.10
C ARG A 93 -33.85 -2.07 29.98
N ALA A 94 -34.89 -1.97 29.15
CA ALA A 94 -35.02 -2.75 27.92
C ALA A 94 -33.90 -2.38 26.92
N SER A 95 -33.23 -3.39 26.38
CA SER A 95 -32.07 -3.21 25.48
C SER A 95 -32.50 -2.86 24.06
N ARG A 96 -32.40 -1.58 23.67
CA ARG A 96 -32.47 -1.18 22.26
C ARG A 96 -31.19 -1.61 21.53
N LEU A 97 -31.35 -2.27 20.37
CA LEU A 97 -30.33 -2.25 19.33
C LEU A 97 -30.30 -0.84 18.72
N LEU A 98 -29.16 -0.15 18.82
CA LEU A 98 -28.85 0.99 17.95
C LEU A 98 -28.07 0.47 16.74
N PHE A 99 -28.48 0.90 15.56
CA PHE A 99 -27.66 0.87 14.35
C PHE A 99 -27.38 2.32 13.95
N GLU A 100 -26.11 2.68 13.87
CA GLU A 100 -25.68 4.03 13.48
C GLU A 100 -25.23 4.01 12.02
N LEU A 101 -25.99 4.65 11.14
CA LEU A 101 -25.77 4.68 9.70
C LEU A 101 -25.38 6.09 9.24
N THR A 102 -24.09 6.33 9.06
CA THR A 102 -23.56 7.61 8.57
C THR A 102 -23.60 7.67 7.03
N GLY A 103 -24.61 8.36 6.48
CA GLY A 103 -24.78 8.52 5.03
C GLY A 103 -25.90 9.47 4.62
N LYS A 104 -25.92 9.87 3.34
CA LYS A 104 -27.00 10.71 2.77
C LYS A 104 -28.33 9.92 2.76
N PRO A 105 -29.50 10.57 2.93
CA PRO A 105 -30.76 9.88 3.25
C PRO A 105 -31.23 8.83 2.23
N ARG A 106 -30.83 8.92 0.95
CA ARG A 106 -31.18 7.92 -0.07
C ARG A 106 -30.52 6.55 0.11
N THR A 107 -29.33 6.45 0.73
CA THR A 107 -28.67 5.14 0.95
C THR A 107 -29.16 4.42 2.20
N ALA A 108 -29.75 5.13 3.17
CA ALA A 108 -30.29 4.53 4.38
C ALA A 108 -31.51 3.60 4.10
N ALA A 109 -32.36 3.99 3.16
CA ALA A 109 -33.52 3.18 2.74
C ALA A 109 -33.12 1.83 2.15
N LEU A 110 -32.04 1.79 1.36
CA LEU A 110 -31.52 0.55 0.76
C LEU A 110 -31.00 -0.43 1.83
N GLY A 111 -30.29 0.09 2.84
CA GLY A 111 -29.82 -0.69 3.98
C GLY A 111 -30.96 -1.26 4.84
N LEU A 112 -32.01 -0.47 5.08
CA LEU A 112 -33.21 -0.93 5.79
C LEU A 112 -33.95 -2.04 5.03
N ALA A 113 -34.09 -1.92 3.70
CA ALA A 113 -34.73 -2.93 2.87
C ALA A 113 -33.95 -4.27 2.88
N LEU A 114 -32.62 -4.23 2.70
CA LEU A 114 -31.79 -5.45 2.77
C LEU A 114 -31.81 -6.08 4.16
N ALA A 115 -31.72 -5.29 5.24
CA ALA A 115 -31.78 -5.80 6.60
C ALA A 115 -33.11 -6.51 6.90
N ALA A 116 -34.24 -5.97 6.42
CA ALA A 116 -35.54 -6.61 6.54
C ALA A 116 -35.61 -7.95 5.79
N VAL A 117 -35.11 -8.01 4.56
CA VAL A 117 -35.07 -9.26 3.76
C VAL A 117 -34.21 -10.33 4.43
N VAL A 118 -33.04 -9.96 4.99
CA VAL A 118 -32.18 -10.89 5.72
C VAL A 118 -32.86 -11.41 6.99
N LEU A 119 -33.49 -10.53 7.78
CA LEU A 119 -34.22 -10.91 9.00
C LEU A 119 -35.40 -11.85 8.71
N ILE A 120 -36.16 -11.60 7.64
CA ILE A 120 -37.29 -12.47 7.23
C ILE A 120 -36.80 -13.87 6.87
N ASN A 121 -35.72 -13.99 6.08
CA ASN A 121 -35.19 -15.30 5.69
C ASN A 121 -34.60 -16.08 6.89
N ILE A 122 -33.92 -15.40 7.82
CA ILE A 122 -33.42 -16.02 9.06
C ILE A 122 -34.59 -16.51 9.93
N ALA A 123 -35.63 -15.70 10.10
CA ALA A 123 -36.82 -16.09 10.86
C ALA A 123 -37.52 -17.32 10.24
N SER A 124 -37.66 -17.37 8.91
CA SER A 124 -38.20 -18.55 8.21
C SER A 124 -37.33 -19.80 8.35
N PHE A 125 -36.00 -19.66 8.35
CA PHE A 125 -35.08 -20.79 8.54
C PHE A 125 -35.12 -21.36 9.97
N ILE A 126 -35.27 -20.49 10.98
CA ILE A 126 -35.43 -20.92 12.38
C ILE A 126 -36.77 -21.62 12.58
N ALA A 127 -37.87 -21.04 12.06
CA ALA A 127 -39.21 -21.63 12.16
C ALA A 127 -39.36 -23.00 11.48
N ALA A 128 -38.59 -23.25 10.42
CA ALA A 128 -38.58 -24.55 9.72
C ALA A 128 -37.93 -25.68 10.55
N ASN A 129 -36.95 -25.36 11.39
CA ASN A 129 -36.15 -26.36 12.13
C ASN A 129 -36.65 -26.63 13.57
N SER A 130 -37.58 -25.84 14.10
CA SER A 130 -38.07 -25.96 15.49
C SER A 130 -39.15 -27.03 15.72
N SER A 131 -39.37 -27.96 14.78
CA SER A 131 -40.55 -28.83 14.75
C SER A 131 -40.23 -30.33 14.65
N SER A 132 -39.64 -30.94 15.70
CA SER A 132 -39.85 -32.35 16.14
C SER A 132 -38.86 -32.81 17.23
N ILE A 133 -39.24 -32.79 18.51
CA ILE A 133 -38.64 -33.65 19.55
C ILE A 133 -39.73 -34.18 20.51
N SER A 134 -39.98 -35.48 20.46
CA SER A 134 -40.62 -36.29 21.51
C SER A 134 -40.07 -37.73 21.39
N ILE A 135 -39.21 -38.21 22.31
CA ILE A 135 -39.46 -38.73 23.67
C ILE A 135 -39.58 -40.28 23.68
N LEU A 136 -38.71 -40.94 24.48
CA LEU A 136 -38.70 -42.39 24.86
C LEU A 136 -38.37 -43.42 23.74
N SER A 137 -37.76 -44.59 23.98
CA SER A 137 -37.04 -45.13 25.17
C SER A 137 -36.14 -46.35 24.87
N SER A 138 -35.29 -46.71 25.85
CA SER A 138 -34.91 -48.09 26.27
C SER A 138 -34.20 -49.10 25.33
N SER A 139 -32.91 -49.32 25.62
CA SER A 139 -32.30 -50.62 26.00
C SER A 139 -32.09 -51.79 25.00
N ALA A 140 -30.78 -52.10 24.81
CA ALA A 140 -30.12 -53.42 25.00
C ALA A 140 -29.79 -54.38 23.80
N THR A 141 -28.68 -55.11 24.00
CA THR A 141 -28.35 -56.49 23.52
C THR A 141 -27.39 -56.71 22.31
N LEU A 142 -26.07 -56.79 22.63
CA LEU A 142 -25.13 -57.91 22.38
C LEU A 142 -24.69 -58.39 20.95
N ALA A 143 -23.37 -58.70 20.81
CA ALA A 143 -22.73 -59.69 19.90
C ALA A 143 -22.75 -59.42 18.35
N ALA A 144 -21.94 -60.03 17.44
CA ALA A 144 -20.69 -60.83 17.40
C ALA A 144 -20.34 -61.13 15.89
N VAL A 145 -19.15 -61.54 15.39
CA VAL A 145 -17.69 -61.41 15.70
C VAL A 145 -16.87 -61.89 14.44
N LEU A 146 -15.51 -61.92 14.45
CA LEU A 146 -14.56 -62.29 13.33
C LEU A 146 -14.36 -61.22 12.22
N ALA A 147 -13.23 -61.08 11.51
CA ALA A 147 -11.80 -61.45 11.69
C ALA A 147 -10.95 -60.71 10.60
N GLY A 148 -9.61 -60.53 10.66
CA GLY A 148 -8.58 -60.81 11.67
C GLY A 148 -7.14 -60.61 11.13
N SER A 149 -6.10 -60.69 11.99
CA SER A 149 -4.63 -60.74 11.68
C SER A 149 -3.95 -59.49 11.07
N ARG A 150 -2.90 -58.85 11.63
CA ARG A 150 -1.50 -59.25 12.01
C ARG A 150 -0.51 -59.31 10.82
N SER A 151 0.78 -58.90 10.90
CA SER A 151 1.56 -58.15 11.93
C SER A 151 3.05 -57.88 11.54
N GLY A 152 3.59 -56.69 11.88
CA GLY A 152 5.04 -56.41 12.12
C GLY A 152 6.01 -56.32 10.91
N ALA A 153 7.32 -56.00 11.05
CA ALA A 153 8.06 -55.25 12.09
C ALA A 153 9.57 -55.02 11.72
N ARG A 154 10.13 -53.82 12.01
CA ARG A 154 11.58 -53.44 12.19
C ARG A 154 12.61 -53.65 11.05
N GLY A 155 13.58 -52.73 10.93
CA GLY A 155 14.92 -53.01 10.32
C GLY A 155 15.71 -51.81 9.75
N SER A 156 16.74 -51.35 10.46
CA SER A 156 17.83 -50.45 9.99
C SER A 156 19.14 -51.28 9.84
N PRO A 157 20.36 -50.78 9.50
CA PRO A 157 20.85 -49.39 9.35
C PRO A 157 21.84 -49.13 8.17
N SER A 158 22.67 -48.07 8.28
CA SER A 158 23.64 -47.50 7.32
C SER A 158 24.97 -48.26 7.13
N ALA A 159 25.70 -47.95 6.03
CA ALA A 159 27.17 -47.86 5.97
C ALA A 159 27.67 -47.13 4.69
N ASP A 160 28.86 -46.51 4.75
CA ASP A 160 29.60 -45.89 3.62
C ASP A 160 30.43 -46.90 2.78
N ILE A 161 31.05 -46.46 1.66
CA ILE A 161 32.51 -46.60 1.37
C ILE A 161 32.94 -46.06 -0.02
N ILE A 162 33.84 -45.07 0.01
CA ILE A 162 35.06 -44.77 -0.80
C ILE A 162 35.33 -45.53 -2.14
N GLY A 163 35.79 -44.82 -3.21
CA GLY A 163 36.68 -45.43 -4.23
C GLY A 163 36.98 -44.69 -5.56
N THR A 164 38.12 -43.97 -5.65
CA THR A 164 39.08 -43.82 -6.81
C THR A 164 38.61 -43.64 -8.29
N ARG A 165 39.07 -42.60 -9.04
CA ARG A 165 40.29 -42.52 -9.94
C ARG A 165 40.21 -43.42 -11.22
N ALA A 166 40.66 -43.05 -12.44
CA ALA A 166 41.46 -41.90 -12.94
C ALA A 166 41.34 -41.68 -14.48
N ASP A 167 41.78 -40.50 -14.96
CA ASP A 167 42.46 -40.12 -16.23
C ASP A 167 42.20 -40.82 -17.60
N SER A 168 41.97 -40.04 -18.68
CA SER A 168 42.97 -39.75 -19.76
C SER A 168 42.39 -39.18 -21.09
N ASN A 169 43.24 -38.54 -21.90
CA ASN A 169 42.91 -37.70 -23.08
C ASN A 169 42.77 -38.47 -24.41
N TYR A 170 42.25 -37.86 -25.50
CA TYR A 170 43.05 -37.40 -26.66
C TYR A 170 42.25 -36.66 -27.78
N TYR A 171 42.97 -35.76 -28.47
CA TYR A 171 42.65 -34.78 -29.54
C TYR A 171 41.84 -35.21 -30.79
N TYR A 172 41.26 -34.23 -31.53
CA TYR A 172 41.68 -33.85 -32.91
C TYR A 172 41.09 -32.52 -33.45
N TYR A 173 41.59 -32.03 -34.60
CA TYR A 173 41.50 -30.63 -35.10
C TYR A 173 41.87 -30.60 -36.63
N VAL A 174 41.72 -29.56 -37.48
CA VAL A 174 41.45 -28.12 -37.25
C VAL A 174 40.40 -27.44 -38.20
N PRO A 175 40.58 -27.26 -39.53
CA PRO A 175 40.33 -25.92 -40.11
C PRO A 175 39.39 -25.78 -41.34
N SER A 176 38.91 -24.54 -41.53
CA SER A 176 38.30 -23.98 -42.75
C SER A 176 39.34 -23.58 -43.83
N PRO A 177 38.90 -23.24 -45.06
CA PRO A 177 39.56 -22.15 -45.79
C PRO A 177 38.62 -21.21 -46.60
N SER A 178 39.14 -20.01 -46.90
CA SER A 178 38.73 -19.09 -47.99
C SER A 178 40.00 -18.62 -48.71
N PRO A 179 39.97 -18.28 -50.01
CA PRO A 179 39.86 -16.86 -50.42
C PRO A 179 39.11 -16.61 -51.77
N ALA A 180 39.07 -15.35 -52.22
CA ALA A 180 38.50 -14.84 -53.48
C ALA A 180 39.64 -14.49 -54.50
N PRO A 181 39.51 -13.61 -55.54
CA PRO A 181 38.36 -13.02 -56.29
C PRO A 181 38.53 -13.11 -57.85
N LEU A 182 37.65 -12.46 -58.66
CA LEU A 182 38.01 -11.58 -59.83
C LEU A 182 36.84 -11.20 -60.80
N ASP A 183 36.75 -9.90 -61.10
CA ASP A 183 36.54 -9.16 -62.37
C ASP A 183 35.55 -9.50 -63.53
N SER A 184 35.03 -8.38 -64.07
CA SER A 184 34.77 -8.04 -65.50
C SER A 184 33.37 -8.23 -66.12
N SER A 185 33.19 -7.66 -67.33
CA SER A 185 31.91 -7.17 -67.89
C SER A 185 31.78 -7.37 -69.41
N SER A 186 30.58 -7.66 -69.94
CA SER A 186 30.17 -7.27 -71.31
C SER A 186 28.70 -7.52 -71.68
N SER A 187 28.07 -6.52 -72.31
CA SER A 187 27.02 -6.54 -73.37
C SER A 187 26.00 -7.71 -73.55
N SER A 188 24.71 -7.32 -73.56
CA SER A 188 23.60 -7.56 -74.55
C SER A 188 23.76 -8.58 -75.72
N PRO A 189 22.65 -9.16 -76.28
CA PRO A 189 21.27 -8.64 -76.28
C PRO A 189 20.10 -9.64 -76.04
N ASN A 190 18.88 -9.10 -76.08
CA ASN A 190 17.57 -9.76 -76.02
C ASN A 190 17.31 -10.68 -77.25
N PRO A 191 16.42 -11.70 -77.14
CA PRO A 191 14.99 -11.43 -77.41
C PRO A 191 13.96 -12.16 -76.53
N GLN A 192 12.91 -11.41 -76.17
CA GLN A 192 11.51 -11.79 -75.95
C GLN A 192 11.16 -13.27 -75.66
N LEU A 193 10.68 -13.53 -74.44
CA LEU A 193 9.53 -14.42 -74.24
C LEU A 193 8.48 -13.74 -73.35
N SER A 194 7.27 -13.56 -73.86
CA SER A 194 6.22 -12.77 -73.21
C SER A 194 5.42 -13.61 -72.21
N LEU A 195 5.75 -13.52 -70.91
CA LEU A 195 4.91 -14.04 -69.83
C LEU A 195 4.19 -12.89 -69.12
N HIS A 196 2.89 -12.79 -69.37
CA HIS A 196 2.00 -11.83 -68.71
C HIS A 196 1.67 -12.37 -67.31
N LEU A 197 2.38 -11.87 -66.29
CA LEU A 197 2.03 -12.04 -64.88
C LEU A 197 1.52 -10.71 -64.35
N PRO A 198 0.29 -10.63 -63.80
CA PRO A 198 -0.21 -9.41 -63.20
C PRO A 198 0.56 -9.12 -61.91
N LEU A 199 1.32 -8.02 -61.90
CA LEU A 199 1.83 -7.42 -60.67
C LEU A 199 0.66 -6.78 -59.92
N CYS A 200 -0.13 -7.59 -59.24
CA CYS A 200 -0.83 -7.13 -58.05
C CYS A 200 0.23 -6.85 -56.99
N PRO A 201 0.38 -5.61 -56.49
CA PRO A 201 0.98 -5.43 -55.17
C PRO A 201 0.11 -6.22 -54.20
N SER A 202 0.71 -7.04 -53.34
CA SER A 202 -0.03 -7.48 -52.16
C SER A 202 -0.39 -6.25 -51.36
N GLU A 203 -1.62 -6.18 -50.84
CA GLU A 203 -2.03 -5.14 -49.90
C GLU A 203 -1.29 -5.35 -48.57
N ALA A 204 -0.02 -4.94 -48.53
CA ALA A 204 0.61 -4.53 -47.29
C ALA A 204 -0.27 -3.40 -46.74
N MET A 205 -1.08 -3.71 -45.73
CA MET A 205 -2.06 -2.79 -45.16
C MET A 205 -1.39 -1.46 -44.85
N ILE A 206 -1.70 -0.45 -45.67
CA ILE A 206 -1.31 0.93 -45.39
C ILE A 206 -2.18 1.35 -44.22
N MET A 207 -1.66 1.12 -43.01
CA MET A 207 -2.30 1.54 -41.77
C MET A 207 -2.62 3.03 -41.91
N PRO A 208 -3.89 3.45 -41.69
CA PRO A 208 -4.27 4.84 -41.87
C PRO A 208 -3.38 5.70 -40.97
N ALA A 209 -2.93 6.85 -41.51
CA ALA A 209 -2.06 7.75 -40.77
C ALA A 209 -2.71 8.11 -39.43
N PRO A 210 -1.96 8.05 -38.31
CA PRO A 210 -2.53 8.24 -36.98
C PRO A 210 -3.22 9.61 -36.88
N GLY A 211 -4.40 9.64 -36.25
CA GLY A 211 -5.20 10.85 -36.11
C GLY A 211 -4.42 12.00 -35.45
N PRO A 212 -4.78 13.28 -35.68
CA PRO A 212 -3.98 14.42 -35.23
C PRO A 212 -3.66 14.40 -33.72
N SER A 213 -4.62 13.96 -32.89
CA SER A 213 -4.45 13.84 -31.44
C SER A 213 -3.46 12.74 -31.05
N VAL A 214 -3.50 11.58 -31.72
CA VAL A 214 -2.51 10.50 -31.56
C VAL A 214 -1.13 10.96 -32.00
N ALA A 215 -1.03 11.65 -33.14
CA ALA A 215 0.23 12.18 -33.65
C ALA A 215 0.83 13.27 -32.74
N ALA A 216 0.00 14.13 -32.14
CA ALA A 216 0.42 15.15 -31.18
C ALA A 216 0.82 14.55 -29.84
N ALA A 217 0.04 13.62 -29.30
CA ALA A 217 0.38 12.86 -28.10
C ALA A 217 1.68 12.07 -28.26
N ALA A 218 1.94 11.45 -29.42
CA ALA A 218 3.20 10.78 -29.70
C ALA A 218 4.40 11.74 -29.81
N ARG A 219 4.19 13.04 -30.15
CA ARG A 219 5.24 14.07 -30.05
C ARG A 219 5.50 14.47 -28.59
N LEU A 220 4.44 14.67 -27.81
CA LEU A 220 4.52 15.09 -26.41
C LEU A 220 5.10 13.98 -25.51
N ALA A 221 4.64 12.73 -25.67
CA ALA A 221 5.07 11.58 -24.88
C ALA A 221 6.60 11.38 -24.91
N ARG A 222 7.26 11.65 -26.04
CA ARG A 222 8.73 11.58 -26.15
C ARG A 222 9.49 12.59 -25.29
N GLN A 223 8.83 13.64 -24.78
CA GLN A 223 9.43 14.53 -23.78
C GLN A 223 9.60 13.84 -22.41
N PHE A 224 8.85 12.77 -22.16
CA PHE A 224 8.96 11.95 -20.95
C PHE A 224 9.93 10.76 -21.10
N ASP A 225 10.50 10.52 -22.28
CA ASP A 225 11.47 9.44 -22.49
C ASP A 225 12.71 9.64 -21.59
N TYR A 226 13.05 8.62 -20.82
CA TYR A 226 14.26 8.59 -19.96
C TYR A 226 15.21 7.48 -20.42
N PRO A 227 15.92 7.68 -21.55
CA PRO A 227 16.71 6.64 -22.22
C PRO A 227 17.95 6.23 -21.41
N SER A 228 18.50 5.05 -21.71
CA SER A 228 19.61 4.41 -21.00
C SER A 228 20.80 5.33 -20.64
N PRO A 229 21.26 6.26 -21.52
CA PRO A 229 22.34 7.20 -21.16
C PRO A 229 21.97 8.23 -20.10
N GLN A 230 20.69 8.63 -20.01
CA GLN A 230 20.20 9.50 -18.94
C GLN A 230 19.97 8.70 -17.65
N LEU A 231 19.46 7.47 -17.77
CA LEU A 231 19.29 6.53 -16.67
C LEU A 231 20.63 6.24 -15.97
N GLN A 232 21.71 5.99 -16.74
CA GLN A 232 23.05 5.80 -16.18
C GLN A 232 23.58 7.07 -15.49
N ARG A 233 23.43 8.25 -16.11
CA ARG A 233 23.78 9.54 -15.45
C ARG A 233 23.04 9.73 -14.13
N GLY A 234 21.77 9.32 -14.07
CA GLY A 234 20.98 9.31 -12.83
C GLY A 234 21.65 8.48 -11.75
N VAL A 235 22.04 7.24 -12.08
CA VAL A 235 22.72 6.33 -11.14
C VAL A 235 24.06 6.90 -10.68
N ASP A 236 24.88 7.41 -11.62
CA ASP A 236 26.22 7.93 -11.31
C ASP A 236 26.16 9.14 -10.35
N GLU A 237 25.18 10.05 -10.53
CA GLU A 237 24.96 11.19 -9.64
C GLU A 237 24.25 10.81 -8.33
N PHE A 238 23.39 9.78 -8.34
CA PHE A 238 22.77 9.24 -7.11
C PHE A 238 23.83 8.60 -6.20
N LEU A 239 24.75 7.80 -6.76
CA LEU A 239 25.93 7.27 -6.06
C LEU A 239 26.77 8.41 -5.46
N ARG A 240 27.02 9.48 -6.23
CA ARG A 240 27.76 10.66 -5.76
C ARG A 240 27.06 11.34 -4.58
N GLN A 241 25.75 11.57 -4.67
CA GLN A 241 24.96 12.17 -3.58
C GLN A 241 24.80 11.24 -2.37
N MET A 242 24.77 9.91 -2.55
CA MET A 242 24.79 8.95 -1.43
C MET A 242 26.08 9.07 -0.63
N SER A 243 27.24 9.00 -1.29
CA SER A 243 28.55 9.13 -0.64
C SER A 243 28.73 10.50 0.04
N GLU A 244 28.25 11.57 -0.59
CA GLU A 244 28.21 12.91 0.01
C GLU A 244 27.31 12.95 1.26
N GLY A 245 26.11 12.34 1.18
CA GLY A 245 25.15 12.27 2.28
C GLY A 245 25.61 11.41 3.46
N LEU A 246 26.42 10.37 3.23
CA LEU A 246 27.01 9.55 4.30
C LEU A 246 28.18 10.24 5.01
N SER A 247 28.88 11.17 4.33
CA SER A 247 30.09 11.84 4.83
C SER A 247 29.87 13.19 5.50
N LYS A 248 28.75 13.89 5.25
CA LYS A 248 28.40 15.13 5.97
C LYS A 248 26.90 15.33 6.18
N SER A 249 26.54 16.15 7.17
CA SER A 249 25.19 16.69 7.33
C SER A 249 24.92 17.82 6.31
N GLY A 250 23.67 17.99 5.91
CA GLY A 250 23.25 19.08 5.00
C GLY A 250 23.53 18.85 3.51
N ALA A 251 23.80 17.61 3.10
CA ALA A 251 23.84 17.21 1.69
C ALA A 251 22.43 17.09 1.08
N THR A 252 22.33 17.08 -0.26
CA THR A 252 21.05 16.97 -0.99
C THR A 252 20.31 15.67 -0.67
N LEU A 253 21.00 14.53 -0.61
CA LEU A 253 20.49 13.29 -0.03
C LEU A 253 20.82 13.27 1.47
N SER A 254 19.80 13.13 2.32
CA SER A 254 20.00 13.28 3.78
C SER A 254 20.66 12.08 4.44
N GLN A 255 20.45 10.86 3.90
CA GLN A 255 21.08 9.61 4.37
C GLN A 255 21.03 9.47 5.91
N ILE A 256 19.84 9.67 6.50
CA ILE A 256 19.62 9.80 7.94
C ILE A 256 19.96 8.47 8.65
N PRO A 257 20.92 8.46 9.61
CA PRO A 257 21.17 7.31 10.45
C PRO A 257 19.96 7.03 11.34
N THR A 258 19.41 5.81 11.27
CA THR A 258 18.19 5.44 12.00
C THR A 258 18.45 4.85 13.39
N TYR A 259 19.71 4.60 13.72
CA TYR A 259 20.15 3.87 14.92
C TYR A 259 19.63 2.42 15.03
N VAL A 260 18.98 1.90 13.99
CA VAL A 260 18.62 0.48 13.84
C VAL A 260 19.81 -0.26 13.22
N THR A 261 20.43 -1.16 13.97
CA THR A 261 21.75 -1.73 13.64
C THR A 261 21.71 -3.18 13.15
N SER A 262 20.52 -3.81 13.18
CA SER A 262 20.27 -5.15 12.63
C SER A 262 18.90 -5.20 11.93
N VAL A 263 18.81 -6.03 10.88
CA VAL A 263 17.53 -6.42 10.28
C VAL A 263 17.09 -7.80 10.82
N PRO A 264 15.78 -8.06 10.97
CA PRO A 264 15.28 -9.33 11.48
C PRO A 264 15.46 -10.46 10.47
N ASN A 265 15.51 -11.70 10.96
CA ASN A 265 15.80 -12.89 10.16
C ASN A 265 14.72 -13.98 10.25
N GLY A 266 13.55 -13.64 10.79
CA GLY A 266 12.39 -14.53 10.93
C GLY A 266 12.40 -15.36 12.21
N THR A 267 13.45 -15.29 13.04
CA THR A 267 13.54 -16.01 14.33
C THR A 267 13.08 -15.18 15.53
N GLU A 268 12.78 -13.89 15.32
CA GLU A 268 12.24 -12.96 16.31
C GLU A 268 10.94 -13.47 16.95
N LYS A 269 10.79 -13.33 18.27
CA LYS A 269 9.61 -13.79 19.02
C LYS A 269 9.07 -12.74 20.00
N GLY A 270 7.78 -12.84 20.27
CA GLY A 270 7.09 -12.10 21.33
C GLY A 270 6.12 -11.04 20.84
N LEU A 271 5.39 -10.46 21.78
CA LEU A 271 4.30 -9.52 21.56
C LEU A 271 4.78 -8.07 21.74
N TYR A 272 4.67 -7.28 20.68
CA TYR A 272 5.10 -5.87 20.64
C TYR A 272 3.96 -4.98 20.14
N LEU A 273 3.98 -3.71 20.53
CA LEU A 273 3.05 -2.70 20.02
C LEU A 273 3.69 -1.90 18.88
N ALA A 274 2.82 -1.40 18.01
CA ALA A 274 3.17 -0.38 17.02
C ALA A 274 2.06 0.66 16.94
N VAL A 275 2.42 1.91 16.69
CA VAL A 275 1.47 2.98 16.40
C VAL A 275 1.91 3.80 15.19
N ASP A 276 0.95 4.26 14.41
CA ASP A 276 1.17 4.83 13.08
C ASP A 276 0.35 6.12 12.93
N LEU A 277 1.05 7.26 12.89
CA LEU A 277 0.46 8.59 12.73
C LEU A 277 0.37 8.98 11.26
N GLY A 278 -0.62 8.43 10.57
CA GLY A 278 -0.93 8.76 9.18
C GLY A 278 -1.56 10.15 9.00
N GLY A 279 -1.56 10.67 7.77
CA GLY A 279 -2.09 11.99 7.40
C GLY A 279 -3.62 12.21 7.52
N THR A 280 -4.35 11.29 8.15
CA THR A 280 -5.84 11.31 8.25
C THR A 280 -6.37 10.35 9.31
N ASN A 281 -5.64 9.27 9.58
CA ASN A 281 -6.02 8.24 10.54
C ASN A 281 -4.83 7.94 11.45
N PHE A 282 -5.10 7.73 12.73
CA PHE A 282 -4.18 7.09 13.65
C PHE A 282 -4.49 5.59 13.71
N ARG A 283 -3.46 4.77 13.93
CA ARG A 283 -3.61 3.33 14.08
C ARG A 283 -2.76 2.82 15.23
N VAL A 284 -3.33 1.88 15.98
CA VAL A 284 -2.67 1.10 17.03
C VAL A 284 -2.69 -0.36 16.62
N CYS A 285 -1.56 -1.03 16.72
CA CYS A 285 -1.38 -2.44 16.40
C CYS A 285 -0.69 -3.17 17.57
N SER A 286 -1.00 -4.45 17.73
CA SER A 286 -0.17 -5.41 18.45
C SER A 286 0.21 -6.55 17.52
N ILE A 287 1.50 -6.86 17.47
CA ILE A 287 2.09 -7.88 16.62
C ILE A 287 2.70 -8.95 17.52
N ASP A 288 2.20 -10.17 17.41
CA ASP A 288 2.77 -11.35 18.06
C ASP A 288 3.65 -12.09 17.06
N LEU A 289 4.96 -12.12 17.32
CA LEU A 289 5.97 -12.73 16.46
C LEU A 289 6.19 -14.19 16.89
N HIS A 290 5.98 -15.12 15.97
CA HIS A 290 6.08 -16.55 16.28
C HIS A 290 7.51 -17.10 16.14
N GLY A 291 8.43 -16.39 15.48
CA GLY A 291 9.82 -16.80 15.26
C GLY A 291 9.98 -17.98 14.31
N ASP A 292 9.12 -18.04 13.31
CA ASP A 292 9.12 -18.94 12.15
C ASP A 292 8.84 -18.17 10.84
N SER A 293 9.12 -16.86 10.83
CA SER A 293 8.74 -15.87 9.80
C SER A 293 7.23 -15.55 9.71
N THR A 294 6.37 -16.09 10.59
CA THR A 294 4.94 -15.75 10.67
C THR A 294 4.61 -14.90 11.91
N PHE A 295 3.46 -14.21 11.89
CA PHE A 295 3.01 -13.34 12.97
C PHE A 295 1.48 -13.23 12.99
N ASN A 296 0.91 -12.89 14.14
CA ASN A 296 -0.48 -12.43 14.26
C ASN A 296 -0.51 -10.90 14.39
N LEU A 297 -1.45 -10.24 13.69
CA LEU A 297 -1.68 -8.80 13.75
C LEU A 297 -3.10 -8.50 14.22
N THR A 298 -3.20 -7.81 15.36
CA THR A 298 -4.45 -7.17 15.81
C THR A 298 -4.27 -5.66 15.67
N GLN A 299 -5.25 -4.95 15.09
CA GLN A 299 -5.16 -3.51 14.85
C GLN A 299 -6.50 -2.79 15.05
N SER A 300 -6.45 -1.57 15.57
CA SER A 300 -7.55 -0.60 15.54
C SER A 300 -7.11 0.68 14.83
N LYS A 301 -7.99 1.25 14.01
CA LYS A 301 -7.73 2.44 13.19
C LYS A 301 -8.86 3.44 13.37
N VAL A 302 -8.51 4.69 13.67
CA VAL A 302 -9.48 5.78 13.91
C VAL A 302 -9.12 7.02 13.09
N PRO A 303 -10.11 7.80 12.62
CA PRO A 303 -9.83 9.09 12.00
C PRO A 303 -9.24 10.08 13.03
N ILE A 304 -8.33 10.94 12.59
CA ILE A 304 -7.79 12.03 13.41
C ILE A 304 -8.76 13.23 13.30
N PRO A 305 -9.25 13.79 14.42
CA PRO A 305 -10.02 15.04 14.40
C PRO A 305 -9.20 16.17 13.79
N ARG A 306 -9.78 16.91 12.82
CA ARG A 306 -9.04 17.93 12.04
C ARG A 306 -8.56 19.10 12.91
N ASP A 307 -9.32 19.44 13.93
CA ASP A 307 -8.99 20.41 14.98
C ASP A 307 -7.70 20.02 15.74
N LEU A 308 -7.47 18.73 15.99
CA LEU A 308 -6.23 18.25 16.61
C LEU A 308 -5.02 18.29 15.66
N MET A 309 -5.24 18.29 14.34
CA MET A 309 -4.16 18.43 13.35
C MET A 309 -3.60 19.86 13.28
N VAL A 310 -4.40 20.86 13.68
CA VAL A 310 -4.05 22.30 13.67
C VAL A 310 -4.13 22.94 15.07
N ALA A 311 -4.02 22.12 16.11
CA ALA A 311 -4.11 22.57 17.49
C ALA A 311 -2.90 23.45 17.89
N PRO A 312 -3.08 24.48 18.74
CA PRO A 312 -1.98 25.37 19.15
C PRO A 312 -0.93 24.68 20.04
N SER A 313 -1.21 23.50 20.60
CA SER A 313 -0.24 22.70 21.35
C SER A 313 -0.39 21.20 21.06
N TYR A 314 0.75 20.53 20.91
CA TYR A 314 0.84 19.10 20.62
C TYR A 314 0.16 18.22 21.67
N LYS A 315 0.06 18.68 22.92
CA LYS A 315 -0.54 17.91 24.01
C LYS A 315 -1.93 17.37 23.66
N GLN A 316 -2.75 18.15 22.96
CA GLN A 316 -4.11 17.72 22.59
C GLN A 316 -4.10 16.52 21.64
N LEU A 317 -3.23 16.54 20.62
CA LEU A 317 -3.02 15.43 19.70
C LEU A 317 -2.46 14.20 20.44
N PHE A 318 -1.36 14.36 21.18
CA PHE A 318 -0.67 13.22 21.81
C PHE A 318 -1.49 12.59 22.96
N GLN A 319 -2.29 13.36 23.69
CA GLN A 319 -3.28 12.81 24.64
C GLN A 319 -4.42 12.06 23.93
N PHE A 320 -4.83 12.48 22.73
CA PHE A 320 -5.74 11.68 21.90
C PHE A 320 -5.08 10.36 21.47
N LEU A 321 -3.83 10.37 21.01
CA LEU A 321 -3.08 9.15 20.63
C LEU A 321 -2.98 8.17 21.81
N ALA A 322 -2.58 8.65 22.99
CA ALA A 322 -2.44 7.83 24.19
C ALA A 322 -3.77 7.18 24.63
N LYS A 323 -4.90 7.89 24.51
CA LYS A 323 -6.24 7.33 24.75
C LYS A 323 -6.65 6.24 23.75
N GLN A 324 -6.18 6.30 22.51
CA GLN A 324 -6.39 5.20 21.56
C GLN A 324 -5.55 3.97 21.92
N VAL A 325 -4.35 4.16 22.49
CA VAL A 325 -3.52 3.05 23.02
C VAL A 325 -4.17 2.45 24.27
N GLU A 326 -4.67 3.27 25.19
CA GLU A 326 -5.47 2.83 26.35
C GLU A 326 -6.65 1.95 25.92
N HIS A 327 -7.52 2.46 25.05
CA HIS A 327 -8.70 1.72 24.58
C HIS A 327 -8.34 0.44 23.81
N PHE A 328 -7.25 0.43 23.03
CA PHE A 328 -6.76 -0.77 22.36
C PHE A 328 -6.29 -1.84 23.36
N LEU A 329 -5.64 -1.45 24.46
CA LEU A 329 -5.22 -2.36 25.51
C LEU A 329 -6.42 -2.93 26.29
N GLU A 330 -7.41 -2.10 26.62
CA GLU A 330 -8.68 -2.56 27.22
C GLU A 330 -9.42 -3.58 26.33
N LEU A 331 -9.42 -3.36 25.01
CA LEU A 331 -10.19 -4.18 24.07
C LEU A 331 -9.51 -5.50 23.68
N HIS A 332 -8.17 -5.52 23.63
CA HIS A 332 -7.42 -6.66 23.07
C HIS A 332 -6.42 -7.31 24.04
N HIS A 333 -6.00 -6.62 25.10
CA HIS A 333 -4.94 -7.07 26.03
C HIS A 333 -5.38 -6.98 27.50
N ASN A 334 -6.69 -7.05 27.74
CA ASN A 334 -7.31 -6.69 29.02
C ASN A 334 -6.74 -7.44 30.23
N GLU A 335 -6.38 -8.72 30.08
CA GLU A 335 -5.82 -9.51 31.20
C GLU A 335 -4.46 -8.98 31.66
N HIS A 336 -3.61 -8.57 30.72
CA HIS A 336 -2.31 -7.95 31.00
C HIS A 336 -2.48 -6.49 31.47
N PHE A 337 -3.40 -5.74 30.85
CA PHE A 337 -3.76 -4.38 31.23
C PHE A 337 -4.27 -4.32 32.68
N GLU A 338 -5.32 -5.06 33.03
CA GLU A 338 -5.87 -5.09 34.38
C GLU A 338 -4.87 -5.63 35.41
N THR A 339 -4.10 -6.67 35.08
CA THR A 339 -3.08 -7.20 36.02
C THR A 339 -2.05 -6.14 36.39
N THR A 340 -1.53 -5.40 35.39
CA THR A 340 -0.49 -4.39 35.61
C THR A 340 -1.06 -3.09 36.18
N VAL A 341 -2.21 -2.62 35.70
CA VAL A 341 -2.88 -1.39 36.20
C VAL A 341 -3.40 -1.58 37.62
N ARG A 342 -4.02 -2.73 37.96
CA ARG A 342 -4.44 -3.03 39.34
C ARG A 342 -3.23 -3.06 40.28
N ARG A 343 -2.10 -3.67 39.88
CA ARG A 343 -0.89 -3.69 40.71
C ARG A 343 -0.33 -2.28 40.90
N ARG A 344 -0.16 -1.50 39.83
CA ARG A 344 0.27 -0.09 39.87
C ARG A 344 -0.60 0.78 40.79
N ARG A 345 -1.92 0.57 40.81
CA ARG A 345 -2.87 1.28 41.69
C ARG A 345 -2.85 0.80 43.15
N MET A 346 -2.29 -0.38 43.45
CA MET A 346 -2.22 -0.94 44.81
C MET A 346 -0.83 -0.81 45.47
N THR A 347 0.25 -0.69 44.71
CA THR A 347 1.63 -0.65 45.25
C THR A 347 2.23 0.76 45.23
N GLY A 348 2.06 1.50 46.33
CA GLY A 348 2.71 2.80 46.55
C GLY A 348 4.21 2.69 46.92
N THR A 349 4.96 1.86 46.21
CA THR A 349 6.33 1.42 46.59
C THR A 349 7.32 1.54 45.45
N THR A 350 8.53 2.03 45.77
CA THR A 350 9.66 2.27 44.87
C THR A 350 10.42 0.98 44.50
N ASP A 351 9.72 -0.10 44.17
CA ASP A 351 10.35 -1.37 43.77
C ASP A 351 10.70 -1.36 42.28
N GLN A 352 11.77 -2.05 41.87
CA GLN A 352 12.26 -1.98 40.49
C GLN A 352 11.32 -2.73 39.54
N TYR A 353 10.59 -1.97 38.71
CA TYR A 353 9.68 -2.47 37.69
C TYR A 353 10.30 -3.60 36.87
N ARG A 354 9.65 -4.77 36.83
CA ARG A 354 10.05 -5.85 35.94
C ARG A 354 9.73 -5.44 34.51
N ARG A 355 10.76 -5.47 33.63
CA ARG A 355 10.59 -5.19 32.19
C ARG A 355 9.60 -6.16 31.52
N GLU A 356 9.42 -7.34 32.11
CA GLU A 356 8.44 -8.37 31.71
C GLU A 356 6.98 -7.88 31.64
N GLU A 357 6.61 -6.78 32.30
CA GLU A 357 5.22 -6.31 32.44
C GLU A 357 4.95 -4.98 31.67
N ILE A 358 5.82 -4.61 30.72
CA ILE A 358 5.72 -3.38 29.92
C ILE A 358 5.77 -3.73 28.44
N PHE A 359 4.78 -3.26 27.67
CA PHE A 359 4.79 -3.37 26.22
C PHE A 359 5.78 -2.38 25.61
N ASP A 360 6.70 -2.88 24.78
CA ASP A 360 7.53 -2.03 23.93
C ASP A 360 6.78 -1.65 22.65
N LEU A 361 6.75 -0.35 22.37
CA LEU A 361 6.00 0.29 21.30
C LEU A 361 6.95 0.93 20.27
N GLY A 362 6.80 0.56 19.00
CA GLY A 362 7.41 1.28 17.88
C GLY A 362 6.49 2.39 17.38
N PHE A 363 7.00 3.62 17.32
CA PHE A 363 6.24 4.79 16.87
C PHE A 363 6.59 5.13 15.43
N THR A 364 5.75 4.73 14.48
CA THR A 364 5.84 5.18 13.09
C THR A 364 5.35 6.62 12.97
N PHE A 365 6.30 7.50 12.65
CA PHE A 365 6.10 8.94 12.59
C PHE A 365 6.74 9.46 11.30
N SER A 366 6.04 9.25 10.18
CA SER A 366 6.51 9.61 8.84
C SER A 366 6.40 11.12 8.56
N PHE A 367 7.15 11.93 9.32
CA PHE A 367 7.35 13.36 9.14
C PHE A 367 8.86 13.67 9.22
N PRO A 368 9.35 14.79 8.65
CA PRO A 368 10.76 15.16 8.75
C PRO A 368 11.21 15.34 10.20
N VAL A 369 12.09 14.44 10.68
CA VAL A 369 12.67 14.45 12.03
C VAL A 369 14.20 14.47 11.96
N HIS A 370 14.82 15.14 12.92
CA HIS A 370 16.25 14.97 13.21
C HIS A 370 16.40 13.91 14.31
N GLN A 371 16.62 12.66 13.89
CA GLN A 371 16.75 11.52 14.78
C GLN A 371 18.15 11.48 15.42
N THR A 372 18.21 11.26 16.74
CA THR A 372 19.46 11.30 17.54
C THR A 372 19.74 10.01 18.33
N SER A 373 18.75 9.12 18.43
CA SER A 373 18.88 7.74 18.91
C SER A 373 17.81 6.86 18.25
N ILE A 374 17.75 5.56 18.58
CA ILE A 374 16.66 4.70 18.11
C ILE A 374 15.29 5.14 18.63
N ASN A 375 15.21 5.93 19.71
CA ASN A 375 13.99 6.34 20.40
C ASN A 375 13.89 7.86 20.69
N GLN A 376 14.62 8.69 19.94
CA GLN A 376 14.59 10.15 20.04
C GLN A 376 14.70 10.79 18.67
N GLY A 377 13.82 11.75 18.36
CA GLY A 377 13.94 12.58 17.16
C GLY A 377 13.11 13.84 17.24
N THR A 378 13.75 14.99 16.97
CA THR A 378 13.09 16.29 17.03
C THR A 378 12.36 16.60 15.72
N LEU A 379 11.12 17.08 15.80
CA LEU A 379 10.33 17.44 14.62
C LEU A 379 10.94 18.66 13.91
N ILE A 380 11.29 18.51 12.63
CA ILE A 380 11.83 19.61 11.81
C ILE A 380 10.70 20.50 11.27
N ARG A 381 9.65 19.89 10.71
CA ARG A 381 8.45 20.58 10.20
C ARG A 381 7.28 19.60 10.07
N TRP A 382 6.05 20.13 10.15
CA TRP A 382 4.87 19.35 9.77
C TRP A 382 4.70 19.21 8.26
N THR A 383 3.94 18.20 7.86
CA THR A 383 3.49 17.93 6.50
C THR A 383 2.07 17.32 6.57
N LYS A 384 1.52 16.81 5.46
CA LYS A 384 0.27 16.01 5.45
C LYS A 384 -0.96 16.71 6.08
N GLY A 385 -1.00 18.04 6.06
CA GLY A 385 -2.10 18.84 6.60
C GLY A 385 -2.06 19.10 8.11
N PHE A 386 -0.98 18.73 8.81
CA PHE A 386 -0.75 19.15 10.19
C PHE A 386 -0.12 20.54 10.25
N ASP A 387 -0.47 21.33 11.27
CA ASP A 387 0.19 22.58 11.64
C ASP A 387 0.04 22.83 13.16
N ILE A 388 0.98 22.26 13.94
CA ILE A 388 1.05 22.41 15.40
C ILE A 388 2.40 23.07 15.73
N PRO A 389 2.47 24.42 15.80
CA PRO A 389 3.75 25.14 15.94
C PRO A 389 4.55 24.75 17.19
N ASP A 390 3.86 24.53 18.31
CA ASP A 390 4.43 24.11 19.59
C ASP A 390 5.00 22.67 19.60
N ALA A 391 4.87 21.91 18.51
CA ALA A 391 5.56 20.62 18.35
C ALA A 391 6.97 20.77 17.76
N ILE A 392 7.25 21.83 17.01
CA ILE A 392 8.47 21.97 16.20
C ILE A 392 9.69 22.11 17.11
N GLY A 393 10.78 21.40 16.76
CA GLY A 393 12.03 21.37 17.51
C GLY A 393 12.04 20.49 18.77
N LYS A 394 10.92 19.85 19.14
CA LYS A 394 10.82 18.97 20.32
C LYS A 394 10.83 17.49 19.92
N ASP A 395 11.30 16.62 20.83
CA ASP A 395 11.36 15.18 20.61
C ASP A 395 9.96 14.53 20.65
N VAL A 396 9.57 13.90 19.55
CA VAL A 396 8.22 13.32 19.37
C VAL A 396 8.02 12.03 20.15
N CYS A 397 9.09 11.28 20.45
CA CYS A 397 9.01 10.11 21.33
C CYS A 397 8.71 10.53 22.77
N SER A 398 9.39 11.56 23.28
CA SER A 398 9.05 12.19 24.56
C SER A 398 7.63 12.75 24.58
N MET A 399 7.12 13.37 23.50
CA MET A 399 5.71 13.82 23.46
C MET A 399 4.73 12.67 23.70
N LEU A 400 4.96 11.52 23.06
CA LEU A 400 4.09 10.35 23.19
C LEU A 400 4.25 9.65 24.55
N GLN A 401 5.49 9.46 25.03
CA GLN A 401 5.74 8.83 26.33
C GLN A 401 5.09 9.63 27.46
N ASN A 402 5.23 10.96 27.48
CA ASN A 402 4.58 11.80 28.49
C ASN A 402 3.05 11.64 28.49
N ALA A 403 2.41 11.54 27.33
CA ALA A 403 0.95 11.34 27.24
C ALA A 403 0.50 9.92 27.67
N ILE A 404 1.35 8.91 27.45
CA ILE A 404 1.18 7.53 27.93
C ILE A 404 1.36 7.45 29.46
N ASP A 405 2.32 8.18 30.01
CA ASP A 405 2.61 8.25 31.44
C ASP A 405 1.56 9.06 32.21
N GLU A 406 0.99 10.12 31.61
CA GLU A 406 -0.18 10.87 32.11
C GLU A 406 -1.42 9.95 32.30
N LEU A 407 -1.51 8.84 31.56
CA LEU A 407 -2.54 7.79 31.70
C LEU A 407 -2.05 6.55 32.49
N HIS A 408 -0.81 6.55 32.96
CA HIS A 408 -0.16 5.47 33.73
C HIS A 408 -0.13 4.10 33.03
N LEU A 409 -0.15 4.07 31.69
CA LEU A 409 -0.23 2.85 30.89
C LEU A 409 1.04 1.97 30.97
N PRO A 410 0.93 0.64 30.81
CA PRO A 410 2.09 -0.26 30.83
C PRO A 410 2.81 -0.30 29.45
N VAL A 411 3.19 0.86 28.92
CA VAL A 411 3.77 1.00 27.57
C VAL A 411 5.02 1.89 27.59
N ARG A 412 6.04 1.50 26.82
CA ARG A 412 7.26 2.28 26.59
C ARG A 412 7.44 2.56 25.10
N VAL A 413 7.62 3.82 24.73
CA VAL A 413 8.03 4.23 23.37
C VAL A 413 9.49 3.79 23.17
N ALA A 414 9.67 2.61 22.61
CA ALA A 414 10.94 1.92 22.49
C ALA A 414 11.70 2.31 21.22
N ALA A 415 11.01 2.76 20.18
CA ALA A 415 11.63 3.20 18.92
C ALA A 415 10.83 4.31 18.20
N LEU A 416 11.56 5.15 17.46
CA LEU A 416 11.07 6.06 16.43
C LEU A 416 11.29 5.41 15.06
N VAL A 417 10.27 5.44 14.20
CA VAL A 417 10.24 4.66 12.96
C VAL A 417 9.79 5.53 11.78
N ASN A 418 10.56 5.46 10.69
CA ASN A 418 10.16 5.93 9.36
C ASN A 418 9.54 4.76 8.57
N ASP A 419 8.52 5.03 7.76
CA ASP A 419 7.81 3.99 7.00
C ASP A 419 8.73 3.09 6.16
N THR A 420 9.71 3.65 5.44
CA THR A 420 10.69 2.85 4.65
C THR A 420 11.53 1.89 5.49
N VAL A 421 11.89 2.30 6.72
CA VAL A 421 12.62 1.47 7.68
C VAL A 421 11.72 0.36 8.18
N GLY A 422 10.45 0.66 8.47
CA GLY A 422 9.43 -0.33 8.77
C GLY A 422 9.23 -1.33 7.61
N THR A 423 9.14 -0.86 6.37
CA THR A 423 9.03 -1.67 5.15
C THR A 423 10.21 -2.64 5.00
N LEU A 424 11.45 -2.19 5.25
CA LEU A 424 12.64 -3.04 5.26
C LEU A 424 12.54 -4.14 6.32
N MET A 425 12.17 -3.78 7.55
CA MET A 425 12.13 -4.70 8.69
C MET A 425 11.01 -5.73 8.56
N ALA A 426 9.80 -5.30 8.18
CA ALA A 426 8.66 -6.18 7.90
C ALA A 426 8.94 -7.15 6.75
N ARG A 427 9.64 -6.69 5.71
CA ARG A 427 10.10 -7.57 4.63
C ARG A 427 11.12 -8.58 5.12
N SER A 428 12.16 -8.16 5.85
CA SER A 428 13.24 -9.06 6.28
C SER A 428 12.76 -10.16 7.23
N TYR A 429 11.75 -9.88 8.09
CA TYR A 429 11.12 -10.92 8.92
C TYR A 429 10.26 -11.92 8.13
N THR A 430 9.69 -11.50 6.98
CA THR A 430 8.78 -12.33 6.15
C THR A 430 9.43 -12.89 4.88
N SER A 431 10.70 -12.60 4.63
CA SER A 431 11.37 -12.95 3.38
C SER A 431 11.70 -14.45 3.34
N PRO A 432 11.42 -15.17 2.23
CA PRO A 432 11.61 -16.62 2.20
C PRO A 432 13.10 -17.01 2.18
N GLY A 433 13.46 -17.91 3.10
CA GLY A 433 14.80 -18.48 3.23
C GLY A 433 15.74 -17.64 4.11
N LYS A 434 17.05 -17.84 3.96
CA LYS A 434 18.08 -17.07 4.68
C LYS A 434 18.51 -15.80 3.91
N THR A 435 17.62 -15.20 3.15
CA THR A 435 17.94 -14.02 2.32
C THR A 435 17.71 -12.76 3.14
N GLU A 436 18.79 -12.07 3.50
CA GLU A 436 18.72 -10.75 4.13
C GLU A 436 18.11 -9.73 3.15
N THR A 437 17.09 -8.98 3.59
CA THR A 437 16.55 -7.88 2.79
C THR A 437 17.49 -6.68 2.90
N LEU A 438 17.86 -6.11 1.74
CA LEU A 438 18.79 -4.99 1.68
C LEU A 438 18.08 -3.63 1.73
N ILE A 439 16.91 -3.52 1.07
CA ILE A 439 16.22 -2.25 0.82
C ILE A 439 14.73 -2.39 1.18
N GLY A 440 14.17 -1.40 1.88
CA GLY A 440 12.74 -1.15 2.00
C GLY A 440 12.40 0.16 1.30
N ALA A 441 11.48 0.16 0.33
CA ALA A 441 11.17 1.33 -0.49
C ALA A 441 9.67 1.60 -0.62
N ILE A 442 9.29 2.88 -0.55
CA ILE A 442 7.93 3.35 -0.78
C ILE A 442 7.81 3.91 -2.20
N PHE A 443 6.81 3.41 -2.94
CA PHE A 443 6.37 3.94 -4.24
C PHE A 443 4.85 4.13 -4.20
N GLY A 444 4.39 5.21 -3.58
CA GLY A 444 2.97 5.51 -3.38
C GLY A 444 2.70 7.00 -3.55
N THR A 445 1.94 7.61 -2.63
CA THR A 445 1.68 9.06 -2.61
C THR A 445 2.98 9.87 -2.54
N GLY A 446 3.96 9.40 -1.76
CA GLY A 446 5.34 9.88 -1.79
C GLY A 446 6.30 8.80 -2.30
N THR A 447 7.60 9.10 -2.36
CA THR A 447 8.63 8.06 -2.51
C THR A 447 9.88 8.33 -1.67
N ASN A 448 10.34 7.28 -1.01
CA ASN A 448 11.54 7.24 -0.19
C ASN A 448 12.04 5.79 -0.12
N GLY A 449 13.26 5.57 0.37
CA GLY A 449 13.76 4.24 0.72
C GLY A 449 14.76 4.24 1.87
N ALA A 450 14.85 3.10 2.56
CA ALA A 450 15.87 2.81 3.56
C ALA A 450 16.61 1.53 3.20
N TYR A 451 17.87 1.43 3.60
CA TYR A 451 18.73 0.29 3.27
C TYR A 451 19.76 0.02 4.36
N LEU A 452 20.29 -1.21 4.40
CA LEU A 452 21.36 -1.60 5.32
C LEU A 452 22.73 -1.20 4.75
N GLU A 453 23.50 -0.42 5.50
CA GLU A 453 24.85 0.05 5.14
C GLU A 453 25.87 -0.29 6.25
N SER A 454 27.14 -0.43 5.87
CA SER A 454 28.24 -0.60 6.82
C SER A 454 28.60 0.72 7.50
N LEU A 455 28.74 0.69 8.83
CA LEU A 455 29.13 1.82 9.67
C LEU A 455 30.43 2.49 9.18
N ASN A 456 31.33 1.72 8.56
CA ASN A 456 32.60 2.21 8.00
C ASN A 456 32.44 3.29 6.92
N LYS A 457 31.27 3.38 6.24
CA LYS A 457 30.99 4.47 5.29
C LYS A 457 30.33 5.70 5.93
N VAL A 458 29.64 5.54 7.07
CA VAL A 458 28.75 6.56 7.68
C VAL A 458 29.56 7.61 8.46
N THR A 459 30.57 8.17 7.81
CA THR A 459 31.63 8.99 8.40
C THR A 459 31.17 10.34 8.97
N LYS A 460 29.94 10.78 8.69
CA LYS A 460 29.32 11.93 9.38
C LYS A 460 28.93 11.66 10.84
N MET A 461 28.80 10.38 11.25
CA MET A 461 28.53 10.05 12.64
C MET A 461 29.81 10.17 13.44
N ASP A 462 29.86 11.16 14.33
CA ASP A 462 30.99 11.36 15.24
C ASP A 462 30.94 10.35 16.38
N THR A 463 31.36 9.11 16.09
CA THR A 463 31.48 8.02 17.07
C THR A 463 32.45 8.35 18.19
N SER A 464 33.39 9.29 17.99
CA SER A 464 34.33 9.75 19.03
C SER A 464 33.65 10.55 20.14
N LYS A 465 32.45 11.10 19.89
CA LYS A 465 31.62 11.80 20.89
C LYS A 465 30.67 10.88 21.67
N GLY A 466 30.77 9.55 21.52
CA GLY A 466 30.02 8.60 22.34
C GLY A 466 28.55 8.48 21.97
N ALA A 467 28.25 8.37 20.66
CA ALA A 467 26.93 8.02 20.18
C ALA A 467 26.54 6.61 20.67
N ASP A 468 25.56 6.55 21.59
CA ASP A 468 25.17 5.33 22.31
C ASP A 468 24.24 4.44 21.46
N PHE A 469 24.85 3.60 20.62
CA PHE A 469 24.17 2.57 19.83
C PHE A 469 25.03 1.33 19.68
N ASP A 470 24.38 0.19 19.38
CA ASP A 470 25.08 -1.08 19.24
C ASP A 470 25.89 -1.17 17.94
N GLN A 471 27.20 -1.35 18.07
CA GLN A 471 28.13 -1.48 16.94
C GLN A 471 28.45 -2.95 16.60
N SER A 472 27.85 -3.93 17.30
CA SER A 472 28.20 -5.37 17.20
C SER A 472 28.08 -5.96 15.81
N THR A 473 27.17 -5.43 14.97
CA THR A 473 26.92 -5.89 13.60
C THR A 473 27.83 -5.26 12.56
N GLY A 474 28.52 -4.15 12.89
CA GLY A 474 29.23 -3.32 11.93
C GLY A 474 28.33 -2.54 10.95
N ASN A 475 27.00 -2.58 11.11
CA ASN A 475 26.01 -2.07 10.16
C ASN A 475 24.99 -1.11 10.81
N MET A 476 24.34 -0.29 9.99
CA MET A 476 23.17 0.52 10.36
C MET A 476 22.22 0.67 9.17
N VAL A 477 20.91 0.67 9.45
CA VAL A 477 19.90 1.05 8.45
C VAL A 477 19.93 2.56 8.27
N ILE A 478 20.04 3.00 7.02
CA ILE A 478 20.06 4.41 6.61
C ILE A 478 18.76 4.71 5.88
N ASN A 479 18.02 5.71 6.35
CA ASN A 479 16.89 6.29 5.62
C ASN A 479 17.44 7.31 4.61
N THR A 480 17.25 7.10 3.31
CA THR A 480 17.85 7.95 2.28
C THR A 480 17.27 9.37 2.25
N GLU A 481 15.98 9.51 2.56
CA GLU A 481 15.12 10.65 2.18
C GLU A 481 15.23 10.98 0.69
N TRP A 482 15.22 9.97 -0.20
CA TRP A 482 15.60 10.15 -1.60
C TRP A 482 14.68 11.06 -2.44
N GLY A 483 13.52 11.46 -1.90
CA GLY A 483 12.63 12.40 -2.59
C GLY A 483 13.31 13.73 -2.94
N SER A 484 14.31 14.14 -2.17
CA SER A 484 15.13 15.34 -2.38
C SER A 484 16.28 15.17 -3.39
N PHE A 485 16.50 13.99 -3.97
CA PHE A 485 17.59 13.73 -4.93
C PHE A 485 17.57 14.75 -6.07
N ASP A 486 18.75 15.30 -6.37
CA ASP A 486 18.98 16.23 -7.49
C ASP A 486 17.98 17.41 -7.55
N ASN A 487 17.69 18.03 -6.40
CA ASN A 487 16.95 19.30 -6.36
C ASN A 487 17.56 20.39 -7.27
N GLN A 488 18.87 20.32 -7.55
CA GLN A 488 19.58 21.20 -8.48
C GLN A 488 19.38 20.89 -9.97
N LEU A 489 18.67 19.81 -10.32
CA LEU A 489 18.33 19.39 -11.70
C LEU A 489 19.55 19.21 -12.64
N SER A 490 20.61 18.58 -12.14
CA SER A 490 21.82 18.24 -12.89
C SER A 490 21.69 16.99 -13.76
N VAL A 491 20.77 16.07 -13.43
CA VAL A 491 20.53 14.81 -14.14
C VAL A 491 19.05 14.44 -14.34
N LEU A 492 18.14 14.99 -13.53
CA LEU A 492 16.71 14.70 -13.67
C LEU A 492 16.09 15.33 -14.94
N PRO A 493 15.15 14.63 -15.61
CA PRO A 493 14.41 15.21 -16.72
C PRO A 493 13.53 16.37 -16.23
N ASN A 494 13.42 17.45 -17.02
CA ASN A 494 12.72 18.66 -16.59
C ASN A 494 11.87 19.25 -17.73
N THR A 495 10.78 18.57 -18.06
CA THR A 495 9.79 19.04 -19.05
C THR A 495 9.12 20.32 -18.58
N GLU A 496 8.43 21.03 -19.49
CA GLU A 496 7.60 22.18 -19.09
C GLU A 496 6.55 21.78 -18.04
N PHE A 497 6.03 20.55 -18.07
CA PHE A 497 5.03 20.06 -17.14
C PHE A 497 5.61 19.84 -15.73
N ASP A 498 6.85 19.36 -15.64
CA ASP A 498 7.57 19.24 -14.35
C ASP A 498 7.86 20.63 -13.76
N GLN A 499 8.27 21.59 -14.59
CA GLN A 499 8.56 22.97 -14.20
C GLN A 499 7.30 23.70 -13.69
N GLN A 500 6.20 23.60 -14.43
CA GLN A 500 4.93 24.23 -14.04
C GLN A 500 4.31 23.57 -12.80
N LEU A 501 4.50 22.26 -12.60
CA LEU A 501 4.09 21.55 -11.39
C LEU A 501 4.92 22.00 -10.19
N ASP A 502 6.25 22.10 -10.33
CA ASP A 502 7.13 22.55 -9.26
C ASP A 502 6.81 23.97 -8.81
N ALA A 503 6.70 24.91 -9.75
CA ALA A 503 6.37 26.30 -9.50
C ALA A 503 4.96 26.49 -8.89
N GLY A 504 4.03 25.57 -9.17
CA GLY A 504 2.69 25.52 -8.57
C GLY A 504 2.59 24.69 -7.29
N SER A 505 3.69 24.13 -6.78
CA SER A 505 3.70 23.26 -5.60
C SER A 505 3.86 24.06 -4.30
N VAL A 506 3.50 23.44 -3.16
CA VAL A 506 3.63 24.04 -1.81
C VAL A 506 5.09 24.38 -1.47
N ASN A 507 6.06 23.69 -2.07
CA ASN A 507 7.49 23.92 -1.85
C ASN A 507 8.25 23.82 -3.20
N PRO A 508 8.33 24.91 -3.99
CA PRO A 508 9.08 24.91 -5.25
C PRO A 508 10.58 24.64 -5.04
N GLY A 509 11.26 24.05 -6.01
CA GLY A 509 12.69 23.77 -6.00
C GLY A 509 13.18 22.68 -5.04
N ILE A 510 12.30 22.00 -4.31
CA ILE A 510 12.63 20.85 -3.45
C ILE A 510 11.75 19.63 -3.73
N GLN A 511 12.15 18.45 -3.24
CA GLN A 511 11.51 17.16 -3.53
C GLN A 511 11.45 16.84 -5.04
N MET A 512 12.50 17.18 -5.79
CA MET A 512 12.45 17.15 -7.25
C MET A 512 12.41 15.73 -7.84
N PHE A 513 13.04 14.74 -7.19
CA PHE A 513 12.89 13.34 -7.58
C PHE A 513 11.49 12.81 -7.26
N GLU A 514 10.97 13.09 -6.06
CA GLU A 514 9.63 12.68 -5.65
C GLU A 514 8.54 13.21 -6.58
N LYS A 515 8.63 14.49 -6.98
CA LYS A 515 7.74 15.14 -7.96
C LYS A 515 7.68 14.47 -9.34
N ARG A 516 8.65 13.61 -9.66
CA ARG A 516 8.74 12.89 -10.95
C ARG A 516 8.40 11.41 -10.86
N VAL A 517 8.26 10.88 -9.63
CA VAL A 517 8.10 9.45 -9.35
C VAL A 517 6.79 9.14 -8.63
N SER A 518 6.36 9.95 -7.65
CA SER A 518 5.27 9.56 -6.76
C SER A 518 3.86 9.81 -7.32
N GLY A 519 2.93 8.97 -6.90
CA GLY A 519 1.53 8.97 -7.32
C GLY A 519 0.71 10.19 -6.88
N MET A 520 1.27 11.09 -6.08
CA MET A 520 0.69 12.43 -5.87
C MET A 520 0.82 13.32 -7.11
N PHE A 521 1.87 13.14 -7.91
CA PHE A 521 2.25 14.10 -8.95
C PHE A 521 1.98 13.63 -10.38
N LEU A 522 1.99 12.31 -10.66
CA LEU A 522 1.85 11.80 -12.04
C LEU A 522 0.51 12.22 -12.70
N GLY A 523 -0.58 12.26 -11.94
CA GLY A 523 -1.88 12.78 -12.38
C GLY A 523 -1.85 14.26 -12.79
N GLU A 524 -1.21 15.11 -11.99
CA GLU A 524 -1.08 16.55 -12.26
C GLU A 524 -0.15 16.83 -13.46
N ILE A 525 0.88 16.01 -13.69
CA ILE A 525 1.72 16.07 -14.90
C ILE A 525 0.89 15.71 -16.14
N LEU A 526 0.09 14.63 -16.09
CA LEU A 526 -0.79 14.25 -17.19
C LEU A 526 -1.83 15.33 -17.47
N ARG A 527 -2.43 15.91 -16.42
CA ARG A 527 -3.41 17.02 -16.55
C ARG A 527 -2.83 18.20 -17.31
N ARG A 528 -1.58 18.59 -17.01
CA ARG A 528 -0.88 19.69 -17.70
C ARG A 528 -0.52 19.33 -19.15
N ALA A 529 -0.13 18.10 -19.41
CA ALA A 529 0.13 17.62 -20.77
C ALA A 529 -1.15 17.64 -21.65
N ILE A 530 -2.27 17.15 -21.12
CA ILE A 530 -3.58 17.20 -21.80
C ILE A 530 -4.00 18.66 -22.02
N LEU A 531 -3.91 19.53 -21.00
CA LEU A 531 -4.20 20.96 -21.11
C LEU A 531 -3.28 21.75 -22.05
N SER A 532 -2.14 21.19 -22.46
CA SER A 532 -1.29 21.76 -23.51
C SER A 532 -1.83 21.38 -24.88
N LEU A 533 -2.15 20.10 -25.09
CA LEU A 533 -2.72 19.60 -26.35
C LEU A 533 -4.13 20.12 -26.65
N THR A 534 -4.97 20.39 -25.64
CA THR A 534 -6.30 21.01 -25.87
C THR A 534 -6.21 22.48 -26.29
N LYS A 535 -5.02 23.09 -26.24
CA LYS A 535 -4.74 24.44 -26.75
C LYS A 535 -4.04 24.43 -28.12
N ASP A 536 -3.59 23.27 -28.59
CA ASP A 536 -3.03 23.07 -29.92
C ASP A 536 -4.17 22.71 -30.90
N PRO A 537 -4.61 23.62 -31.79
CA PRO A 537 -5.69 23.33 -32.73
C PRO A 537 -5.30 22.23 -33.73
N GLU A 538 -4.01 22.05 -34.01
CA GLU A 538 -3.50 20.98 -34.87
C GLU A 538 -3.48 19.61 -34.17
N ALA A 539 -3.62 19.58 -32.83
CA ALA A 539 -3.81 18.34 -32.09
C ALA A 539 -5.27 17.86 -32.12
N ASN A 540 -6.27 18.76 -32.17
CA ASN A 540 -7.70 18.42 -32.23
C ASN A 540 -8.14 17.43 -31.12
N LEU A 541 -7.46 17.45 -29.97
CA LEU A 541 -7.66 16.50 -28.87
C LEU A 541 -8.98 16.78 -28.15
N LEU A 542 -9.87 15.78 -28.08
CA LEU A 542 -11.20 15.88 -27.46
C LEU A 542 -12.09 17.00 -28.05
N GLN A 543 -11.84 17.43 -29.30
CA GLN A 543 -12.56 18.50 -30.01
C GLN A 543 -13.40 18.00 -31.21
N LYS A 544 -13.29 16.70 -31.54
CA LYS A 544 -13.96 16.05 -32.67
C LYS A 544 -15.48 16.15 -32.54
N ASN A 545 -16.17 16.41 -33.65
CA ASN A 545 -17.63 16.55 -33.75
C ASN A 545 -18.28 17.66 -32.89
N GLY A 546 -17.49 18.59 -32.35
CA GLY A 546 -18.02 19.65 -31.48
C GLY A 546 -18.27 19.22 -30.03
N SER A 547 -17.79 18.04 -29.63
CA SER A 547 -17.53 17.79 -28.21
C SER A 547 -16.52 18.82 -27.71
N SER A 548 -16.87 19.57 -26.68
CA SER A 548 -15.97 20.46 -25.96
C SER A 548 -15.85 19.97 -24.51
N ILE A 549 -14.66 20.13 -23.93
CA ILE A 549 -14.46 19.86 -22.51
C ILE A 549 -15.18 20.96 -21.72
N PRO A 550 -16.16 20.65 -20.83
CA PRO A 550 -16.90 21.67 -20.10
C PRO A 550 -15.99 22.50 -19.17
N ASP A 551 -16.28 23.79 -18.98
CA ASP A 551 -15.52 24.65 -18.05
C ASP A 551 -15.58 24.15 -16.58
N THR A 552 -16.57 23.32 -16.25
CA THR A 552 -16.72 22.61 -14.97
C THR A 552 -15.75 21.43 -14.78
N SER A 553 -15.12 20.98 -15.87
CA SER A 553 -14.34 19.74 -15.91
C SER A 553 -13.18 19.73 -14.91
N PRO A 554 -13.00 18.63 -14.14
CA PRO A 554 -11.83 18.43 -13.30
C PRO A 554 -10.48 18.63 -14.01
N LEU A 555 -10.41 18.47 -15.34
CA LEU A 555 -9.22 18.78 -16.13
C LEU A 555 -8.71 20.22 -15.89
N TYR A 556 -9.60 21.21 -15.75
CA TYR A 556 -9.22 22.60 -15.51
C TYR A 556 -8.81 22.87 -14.06
N SER A 557 -9.27 22.05 -13.10
CA SER A 557 -8.92 22.16 -11.68
C SER A 557 -7.53 21.60 -11.37
N VAL A 558 -6.73 22.33 -10.59
CA VAL A 558 -5.42 21.82 -10.10
C VAL A 558 -5.66 20.60 -9.22
N TRP A 559 -4.89 19.52 -9.43
CA TRP A 559 -5.09 18.20 -8.81
C TRP A 559 -6.39 17.48 -9.20
N GLY A 560 -7.13 17.95 -10.20
CA GLY A 560 -8.36 17.30 -10.69
C GLY A 560 -8.15 16.00 -11.48
N ILE A 561 -6.90 15.55 -11.63
CA ILE A 561 -6.54 14.20 -12.08
C ILE A 561 -5.53 13.64 -11.08
N ASP A 562 -5.80 12.44 -10.55
CA ASP A 562 -4.88 11.67 -9.73
C ASP A 562 -4.36 10.43 -10.47
N THR A 563 -3.49 9.65 -9.82
CA THR A 563 -2.82 8.50 -10.45
C THR A 563 -3.71 7.25 -10.56
N SER A 564 -4.90 7.21 -9.95
CA SER A 564 -5.89 6.14 -10.19
C SER A 564 -6.44 6.20 -11.62
N PHE A 565 -6.65 7.40 -12.18
CA PHE A 565 -6.98 7.59 -13.60
C PHE A 565 -5.87 7.02 -14.50
N LEU A 566 -4.59 7.29 -14.19
CA LEU A 566 -3.47 6.73 -14.95
C LEU A 566 -3.44 5.20 -14.88
N SER A 567 -3.73 4.59 -13.73
CA SER A 567 -3.80 3.13 -13.58
C SER A 567 -4.96 2.53 -14.39
N ALA A 568 -6.17 3.10 -14.28
CA ALA A 568 -7.34 2.64 -15.01
C ALA A 568 -7.15 2.72 -16.54
N VAL A 569 -6.57 3.83 -17.02
CA VAL A 569 -6.25 4.03 -18.44
C VAL A 569 -5.13 3.12 -18.91
N GLU A 570 -4.13 2.78 -18.07
CA GLU A 570 -3.08 1.81 -18.46
C GLU A 570 -3.60 0.36 -18.46
N ALA A 571 -4.47 0.00 -17.52
CA ALA A 571 -5.05 -1.34 -17.39
C ALA A 571 -5.95 -1.73 -18.57
N ASP A 572 -6.59 -0.75 -19.22
CA ASP A 572 -7.42 -0.98 -20.40
C ASP A 572 -6.59 -1.48 -21.58
N THR A 573 -6.74 -2.77 -21.90
CA THR A 573 -6.07 -3.44 -23.03
C THR A 573 -7.05 -3.81 -24.15
N THR A 574 -8.26 -3.26 -24.13
CA THR A 574 -9.26 -3.45 -25.20
C THR A 574 -8.87 -2.70 -26.48
N SER A 575 -9.24 -3.25 -27.64
CA SER A 575 -8.91 -2.65 -28.94
C SER A 575 -9.70 -1.38 -29.25
N ASP A 576 -10.85 -1.19 -28.61
CA ASP A 576 -11.68 0.01 -28.70
C ASP A 576 -11.50 0.98 -27.51
N LEU A 577 -10.68 0.61 -26.51
CA LEU A 577 -10.42 1.37 -25.28
C LEU A 577 -11.70 1.79 -24.53
N ALA A 578 -12.62 0.84 -24.35
CA ALA A 578 -13.94 1.07 -23.77
C ALA A 578 -13.89 1.66 -22.35
N LEU A 579 -12.98 1.16 -21.49
CA LEU A 579 -12.83 1.60 -20.11
C LEU A 579 -12.15 2.98 -20.03
N THR A 580 -11.16 3.22 -20.89
CA THR A 580 -10.53 4.54 -21.07
C THR A 580 -11.58 5.57 -21.46
N LYS A 581 -12.45 5.26 -22.43
CA LYS A 581 -13.55 6.14 -22.85
C LYS A 581 -14.61 6.35 -21.77
N ALA A 582 -14.82 5.38 -20.88
CA ALA A 582 -15.68 5.56 -19.70
C ALA A 582 -15.02 6.51 -18.70
N ALA A 583 -13.74 6.31 -18.36
CA ALA A 583 -12.98 7.19 -17.49
C ALA A 583 -12.86 8.63 -18.04
N LEU A 584 -12.73 8.80 -19.36
CA LEU A 584 -12.74 10.12 -20.02
C LEU A 584 -14.11 10.82 -19.92
N ARG A 585 -15.21 10.08 -20.03
CA ARG A 585 -16.58 10.60 -19.81
C ARG A 585 -16.77 11.03 -18.35
N GLU A 586 -16.29 10.24 -17.40
CA GLU A 586 -16.45 10.47 -15.96
C GLU A 586 -15.55 11.60 -15.44
N HIS A 587 -14.24 11.52 -15.69
CA HIS A 587 -13.26 12.47 -15.13
C HIS A 587 -13.21 13.80 -15.87
N PHE A 588 -13.48 13.86 -17.18
CA PHE A 588 -13.38 15.10 -17.96
C PHE A 588 -14.72 15.68 -18.40
N GLU A 589 -15.83 15.01 -18.10
CA GLU A 589 -17.20 15.41 -18.51
C GLU A 589 -17.41 15.48 -20.04
N VAL A 590 -16.53 14.83 -20.82
CA VAL A 590 -16.56 14.88 -22.30
C VAL A 590 -17.57 13.89 -22.88
N HIS A 591 -18.47 14.39 -23.74
CA HIS A 591 -19.38 13.52 -24.49
C HIS A 591 -18.67 12.75 -25.61
N ASP A 592 -18.88 11.44 -25.63
CA ASP A 592 -18.36 10.43 -26.59
C ASP A 592 -16.90 10.65 -27.09
N PRO A 593 -15.89 10.50 -26.21
CA PRO A 593 -14.48 10.60 -26.59
C PRO A 593 -14.08 9.52 -27.60
N SER A 594 -13.33 9.91 -28.64
CA SER A 594 -13.00 9.00 -29.73
C SER A 594 -11.89 8.01 -29.37
N THR A 595 -11.71 6.95 -30.17
CA THR A 595 -10.58 6.02 -29.98
C THR A 595 -9.24 6.72 -30.14
N ASP A 596 -9.15 7.72 -31.03
CA ASP A 596 -7.94 8.52 -31.24
C ASP A 596 -7.56 9.28 -29.95
N ASP A 597 -8.55 9.90 -29.28
CA ASP A 597 -8.34 10.63 -28.03
C ASP A 597 -7.97 9.70 -26.86
N ALA A 598 -8.61 8.53 -26.79
CA ALA A 598 -8.29 7.50 -25.82
C ALA A 598 -6.85 6.96 -25.99
N VAL A 599 -6.43 6.67 -27.22
CA VAL A 599 -5.05 6.27 -27.55
C VAL A 599 -4.07 7.40 -27.22
N ALA A 600 -4.39 8.65 -27.58
CA ALA A 600 -3.56 9.82 -27.31
C ALA A 600 -3.29 9.98 -25.80
N ILE A 601 -4.34 9.94 -24.98
CA ILE A 601 -4.24 10.16 -23.53
C ILE A 601 -3.56 8.97 -22.83
N LYS A 602 -3.86 7.73 -23.25
CA LYS A 602 -3.14 6.53 -22.80
C LYS A 602 -1.64 6.61 -23.11
N THR A 603 -1.26 7.04 -24.31
CA THR A 603 0.14 7.17 -24.74
C THR A 603 0.94 8.12 -23.83
N ILE A 604 0.34 9.24 -23.42
CA ILE A 604 0.99 10.20 -22.52
C ILE A 604 1.06 9.65 -21.09
N GLY A 605 -0.04 9.08 -20.57
CA GLY A 605 -0.07 8.49 -19.23
C GLY A 605 0.93 7.35 -19.05
N HIS A 606 1.03 6.46 -20.04
CA HIS A 606 2.05 5.41 -20.12
C HIS A 606 3.47 5.97 -20.08
N ALA A 607 3.78 7.00 -20.88
CA ALA A 607 5.12 7.59 -20.91
C ALA A 607 5.50 8.24 -19.57
N ILE A 608 4.58 8.95 -18.91
CA ILE A 608 4.78 9.54 -17.57
C ILE A 608 5.06 8.46 -16.53
N ALA A 609 4.26 7.39 -16.49
CA ALA A 609 4.42 6.33 -15.50
C ALA A 609 5.64 5.44 -15.77
N LYS A 610 5.95 5.15 -17.04
CA LYS A 610 7.19 4.44 -17.41
C LYS A 610 8.41 5.29 -17.06
N ARG A 611 8.38 6.62 -17.26
CA ARG A 611 9.42 7.53 -16.76
C ARG A 611 9.61 7.43 -15.24
N ALA A 612 8.51 7.45 -14.48
CA ALA A 612 8.53 7.31 -13.02
C ALA A 612 9.17 5.98 -12.58
N ALA A 613 8.77 4.85 -13.19
CA ALA A 613 9.35 3.53 -12.90
C ALA A 613 10.85 3.43 -13.26
N ARG A 614 11.26 4.03 -14.39
CA ARG A 614 12.69 4.09 -14.79
C ARG A 614 13.50 4.97 -13.84
N LEU A 615 12.91 6.04 -13.29
CA LEU A 615 13.51 6.84 -12.22
C LEU A 615 13.59 6.07 -10.89
N SER A 616 12.58 5.30 -10.50
CA SER A 616 12.66 4.40 -9.34
C SER A 616 13.82 3.40 -9.43
N ALA A 617 14.12 2.91 -10.63
CA ALA A 617 15.26 2.01 -10.87
C ALA A 617 16.63 2.68 -10.66
N VAL A 618 16.74 4.02 -10.75
CA VAL A 618 17.98 4.76 -10.42
C VAL A 618 18.35 4.53 -8.95
N ALA A 619 17.42 4.85 -8.05
CA ALA A 619 17.65 4.80 -6.61
C ALA A 619 17.95 3.37 -6.12
N LEU A 620 17.15 2.39 -6.58
CA LEU A 620 17.36 0.98 -6.25
C LEU A 620 18.71 0.46 -6.78
N SER A 621 19.10 0.82 -8.01
CA SER A 621 20.35 0.36 -8.60
C SER A 621 21.57 1.02 -7.98
N ALA A 622 21.49 2.31 -7.61
CA ALA A 622 22.57 2.99 -6.90
C ALA A 622 22.86 2.31 -5.55
N VAL A 623 21.84 2.03 -4.74
CA VAL A 623 22.01 1.29 -3.47
C VAL A 623 22.58 -0.12 -3.69
N LEU A 624 22.10 -0.85 -4.70
CA LEU A 624 22.61 -2.18 -5.05
C LEU A 624 24.09 -2.19 -5.48
N LEU A 625 24.55 -1.12 -6.13
CA LEU A 625 25.93 -0.94 -6.58
C LEU A 625 26.85 -0.47 -5.44
N ASP A 626 26.43 0.52 -4.65
CA ASP A 626 27.23 1.12 -3.57
C ASP A 626 27.48 0.15 -2.41
N THR A 627 26.44 -0.59 -2.00
CA THR A 627 26.57 -1.67 -1.00
C THR A 627 27.31 -2.90 -1.54
N GLY A 628 27.52 -2.97 -2.86
CA GLY A 628 28.17 -4.09 -3.54
C GLY A 628 27.41 -5.41 -3.54
N ARG A 629 26.25 -5.53 -2.86
CA ARG A 629 25.51 -6.81 -2.70
C ARG A 629 25.15 -7.46 -4.03
N ILE A 630 24.88 -6.68 -5.08
CA ILE A 630 24.60 -7.19 -6.43
C ILE A 630 25.76 -7.98 -7.05
N ASN A 631 26.99 -7.81 -6.53
CA ASN A 631 28.19 -8.53 -6.96
C ASN A 631 28.43 -9.85 -6.20
N THR A 632 27.73 -10.08 -5.08
CA THR A 632 27.76 -11.36 -4.37
C THR A 632 26.94 -12.42 -5.12
N ASP A 633 27.11 -13.71 -4.81
CA ASP A 633 26.29 -14.79 -5.37
C ASP A 633 24.98 -15.06 -4.61
N GLU A 634 24.66 -14.21 -3.65
CA GLU A 634 23.37 -14.23 -2.96
C GLU A 634 22.25 -13.66 -3.84
N THR A 635 21.01 -14.05 -3.54
CA THR A 635 19.83 -13.28 -3.93
C THR A 635 19.82 -11.99 -3.11
N VAL A 636 19.51 -10.84 -3.73
CA VAL A 636 19.31 -9.58 -2.99
C VAL A 636 17.81 -9.31 -2.92
N ASP A 637 17.25 -9.29 -1.72
CA ASP A 637 15.82 -9.07 -1.51
C ASP A 637 15.52 -7.59 -1.23
N ILE A 638 14.42 -7.10 -1.81
CA ILE A 638 13.94 -5.72 -1.74
C ILE A 638 12.45 -5.76 -1.35
N GLY A 639 12.13 -5.13 -0.23
CA GLY A 639 10.76 -4.86 0.18
C GLY A 639 10.26 -3.59 -0.51
N VAL A 640 9.07 -3.66 -1.12
CA VAL A 640 8.38 -2.48 -1.65
C VAL A 640 6.96 -2.38 -1.10
N ASP A 641 6.50 -1.16 -0.88
CA ASP A 641 5.14 -0.84 -0.43
C ASP A 641 4.67 0.45 -1.14
N GLY A 642 3.37 0.70 -1.18
CA GLY A 642 2.76 1.87 -1.82
C GLY A 642 2.02 1.59 -3.13
N SER A 643 1.10 2.49 -3.44
CA SER A 643 0.06 2.30 -4.46
C SER A 643 0.55 2.17 -5.91
N LEU A 644 1.77 2.59 -6.25
CA LEU A 644 2.31 2.39 -7.61
C LEU A 644 2.75 0.95 -7.83
N VAL A 645 3.45 0.34 -6.86
CA VAL A 645 3.89 -1.06 -6.96
C VAL A 645 2.76 -2.06 -6.72
N GLU A 646 1.73 -1.68 -5.96
CA GLU A 646 0.54 -2.53 -5.77
C GLU A 646 -0.50 -2.41 -6.88
N PHE A 647 -0.77 -1.21 -7.42
CA PHE A 647 -1.94 -0.95 -8.27
C PHE A 647 -1.65 -0.30 -9.63
N TYR A 648 -0.43 0.11 -9.95
CA TYR A 648 -0.13 0.57 -11.32
C TYR A 648 0.35 -0.59 -12.21
N PRO A 649 -0.33 -0.89 -13.33
CA PRO A 649 0.03 -2.04 -14.18
C PRO A 649 1.49 -1.99 -14.62
N LYS A 650 2.20 -3.12 -14.47
CA LYS A 650 3.59 -3.32 -14.94
C LYS A 650 4.64 -2.36 -14.32
N PHE A 651 4.33 -1.60 -13.26
CA PHE A 651 5.27 -0.64 -12.68
C PHE A 651 6.60 -1.31 -12.26
N VAL A 652 6.51 -2.48 -11.62
CA VAL A 652 7.68 -3.30 -11.26
C VAL A 652 8.39 -3.86 -12.49
N ASP A 653 7.68 -4.22 -13.56
CA ASP A 653 8.30 -4.70 -14.80
C ASP A 653 9.12 -3.59 -15.48
N TYR A 654 8.64 -2.34 -15.47
CA TYR A 654 9.37 -1.18 -16.00
C TYR A 654 10.58 -0.80 -15.13
N ILE A 655 10.52 -1.01 -13.81
CA ILE A 655 11.70 -0.94 -12.93
C ILE A 655 12.73 -1.99 -13.38
N ARG A 656 12.30 -3.25 -13.56
CA ARG A 656 13.18 -4.37 -13.93
C ARG A 656 13.72 -4.27 -15.36
N GLU A 657 12.97 -3.66 -16.29
CA GLU A 657 13.44 -3.24 -17.61
C GLU A 657 14.64 -2.28 -17.47
N ALA A 658 14.47 -1.17 -16.75
CA ALA A 658 15.52 -0.18 -16.52
C ALA A 658 16.75 -0.75 -15.79
N MET A 659 16.56 -1.59 -14.77
CA MET A 659 17.66 -2.22 -14.03
C MET A 659 18.59 -3.07 -14.92
N ARG A 660 18.05 -3.65 -16.02
CA ARG A 660 18.86 -4.41 -17.00
C ARG A 660 19.64 -3.53 -17.98
N GLU A 661 19.28 -2.25 -18.12
CA GLU A 661 20.04 -1.26 -18.89
C GLU A 661 21.20 -0.63 -18.10
N ILE A 662 21.13 -0.67 -16.76
CA ILE A 662 22.10 0.00 -15.89
C ILE A 662 23.41 -0.79 -15.80
N LYS A 663 24.53 -0.10 -16.08
CA LYS A 663 25.88 -0.67 -16.04
C LYS A 663 26.22 -1.15 -14.64
N GLY A 664 26.79 -2.36 -14.54
CA GLY A 664 27.14 -2.99 -13.28
C GLY A 664 26.02 -3.85 -12.68
N VAL A 665 24.74 -3.50 -12.92
CA VAL A 665 23.58 -4.36 -12.66
C VAL A 665 23.39 -5.30 -13.85
N GLY A 666 22.84 -4.81 -14.97
CA GLY A 666 22.64 -5.61 -16.20
C GLY A 666 21.91 -6.93 -15.92
N GLU A 667 22.43 -8.04 -16.46
CA GLU A 667 21.90 -9.40 -16.23
C GLU A 667 21.85 -9.82 -14.76
N LYS A 668 22.60 -9.18 -13.85
CA LYS A 668 22.54 -9.47 -12.41
C LYS A 668 21.20 -9.05 -11.79
N GLU A 669 20.39 -8.25 -12.49
CA GLU A 669 19.00 -7.96 -12.13
C GLU A 669 18.19 -9.24 -11.78
N ARG A 670 18.50 -10.39 -12.40
CA ARG A 670 17.91 -11.69 -12.07
C ARG A 670 18.21 -12.20 -10.65
N LYS A 671 19.22 -11.67 -9.97
CA LYS A 671 19.52 -11.92 -8.54
C LYS A 671 18.63 -11.08 -7.62
N VAL A 672 17.90 -10.08 -8.13
CA VAL A 672 17.09 -9.16 -7.33
C VAL A 672 15.66 -9.69 -7.16
N ARG A 673 15.23 -9.84 -5.92
CA ARG A 673 13.89 -10.27 -5.53
C ARG A 673 13.12 -9.07 -4.96
N ILE A 674 12.38 -8.38 -5.82
CA ILE A 674 11.42 -7.34 -5.42
C ILE A 674 10.15 -8.03 -4.94
N GLY A 675 9.67 -7.73 -3.74
CA GLY A 675 8.43 -8.30 -3.19
C GLY A 675 7.67 -7.31 -2.32
N ILE A 676 6.34 -7.38 -2.36
CA ILE A 676 5.47 -6.53 -1.55
C ILE A 676 5.73 -6.79 -0.06
N ALA A 677 5.92 -5.72 0.70
CA ALA A 677 6.21 -5.71 2.12
C ALA A 677 5.00 -5.17 2.88
N LYS A 678 4.04 -6.06 3.18
CA LYS A 678 2.76 -5.67 3.78
C LYS A 678 2.94 -5.13 5.20
N ASP A 679 2.34 -3.97 5.43
CA ASP A 679 2.27 -3.28 6.74
C ASP A 679 3.63 -2.92 7.36
N GLY A 680 4.47 -2.21 6.59
CA GLY A 680 5.75 -1.69 7.08
C GLY A 680 5.62 -0.82 8.35
N SER A 681 4.62 0.07 8.40
CA SER A 681 4.41 0.99 9.53
C SER A 681 3.82 0.35 10.79
N GLY A 682 3.24 -0.86 10.69
CA GLY A 682 2.81 -1.67 11.83
C GLY A 682 3.86 -2.73 12.22
N VAL A 683 4.01 -3.76 11.39
CA VAL A 683 4.86 -4.92 11.67
C VAL A 683 6.34 -4.53 11.79
N GLY A 684 6.81 -3.67 10.90
CA GLY A 684 8.18 -3.17 10.92
C GLY A 684 8.51 -2.37 12.18
N ALA A 685 7.56 -1.58 12.68
CA ALA A 685 7.76 -0.78 13.88
C ALA A 685 7.86 -1.64 15.16
N ALA A 686 7.05 -2.70 15.27
CA ALA A 686 7.19 -3.71 16.31
C ALA A 686 8.56 -4.43 16.26
N LEU A 687 9.04 -4.76 15.07
CA LEU A 687 10.37 -5.37 14.89
C LEU A 687 11.52 -4.43 15.28
N ILE A 688 11.38 -3.11 15.08
CA ILE A 688 12.37 -2.12 15.53
C ILE A 688 12.31 -1.92 17.05
N ALA A 689 11.11 -1.94 17.66
CA ALA A 689 10.95 -1.94 19.11
C ALA A 689 11.64 -3.15 19.77
N LEU A 690 11.57 -4.32 19.12
CA LEU A 690 12.33 -5.52 19.51
C LEU A 690 13.86 -5.33 19.40
N VAL A 691 14.36 -4.67 18.35
CA VAL A 691 15.80 -4.34 18.25
C VAL A 691 16.22 -3.42 19.39
N ALA A 692 15.44 -2.36 19.66
CA ALA A 692 15.68 -1.46 20.79
C ALA A 692 15.64 -2.20 22.14
N HIS A 693 14.74 -3.19 22.31
CA HIS A 693 14.70 -4.04 23.50
C HIS A 693 15.99 -4.85 23.66
N LYS A 694 16.45 -5.54 22.61
CA LYS A 694 17.69 -6.34 22.62
C LYS A 694 18.90 -5.50 23.04
N SER A 695 19.10 -4.33 22.44
CA SER A 695 20.20 -3.41 22.80
C SER A 695 20.16 -2.99 24.27
N ASN A 696 18.96 -2.71 24.80
CA ASN A 696 18.74 -2.33 26.20
C ASN A 696 18.93 -3.48 27.21
N VAL A 697 19.02 -4.74 26.77
CA VAL A 697 19.29 -5.91 27.61
C VAL A 697 20.78 -6.30 27.60
N GLY A 698 21.51 -5.97 26.52
CA GLY A 698 22.95 -6.26 26.39
C GLY A 698 23.88 -5.35 27.20
N GLN A 699 23.46 -4.12 27.54
CA GLN A 699 24.29 -3.21 28.32
C GLN A 699 24.35 -3.61 29.82
N PRO A 700 25.55 -3.74 30.42
CA PRO A 700 25.67 -3.89 31.87
C PRO A 700 25.23 -2.59 32.56
N ARG A 701 24.44 -2.72 33.63
CA ARG A 701 23.91 -1.58 34.40
C ARG A 701 25.06 -0.66 34.86
N ARG A 702 24.96 0.63 34.51
CA ARG A 702 25.69 1.73 35.15
C ARG A 702 24.82 2.34 36.25
#